data_AF-A0A3B3Q9Q4-F1
#
_entry.id   AF-A0A3B3Q9Q4-F1
#
_cell.length_a   1.000
_cell.length_b   1.000
_cell.length_c   1.000
_cell.angle_alpha   90.00
_cell.angle_beta   90.00
_cell.angle_gamma   90.00
#
_symmetry.space_group_name_H-M   'P 1'
#
loop_
_entity.id
_entity.type
_entity.pdbx_description
1 polymer ?
#
loop_
_entity_poly.entity_id
_entity_poly.type
_entity_poly.pdbx_seq_one_letter_code
_entity_poly.pdbx_strand_id
1 'polypeptide(L)'
;MHCGLLEAEGASGQEDSDFNWEEYLEEQGASAVPHSAFKHVDLGLQSGLSPGMKLEVPLRDSPDTYWVATIITTCGQLLLLRYEGFHDDRRADFWCDIMTADLHPIGWSQQQGRPMKPPEGIREKHEHWETLLENVLSETCSVPANLLDGPHRGKNPLDLLAPGASVELQDPADTAAAWGATIEDNVGGRLCLRYAGTEEMAPTHGKIWLFYLHPLLHPPGWAKEHGCVLIPPAVIRDVQSDAKWDEVRQQLSNQMHDGTVVEGLKLKDKIATSVHCFTEGMKLEAIDPTAPFHICPATVTKVFTSMYFLVEMDDLRGNSSGRGGGPAFLCHRDSVGILPVQWSLKNGIQLTSPPGHQGQDFDWADYLKQCGTEAAPQHCFPLKSSVHSFRESMKLEAVNPLSPEHIHVATVVKVRGQYIWLNLEGLKESLPEVIVHVDSMDIFPVSWCETNGYPLQHTRKPKALRQRRVAVVQPEKHRDLPKASPSNAPRHQARSQSEYVGQNNGKYSCPKIYFNHRCFSGPYLNKGRIAELPQCVGPGSCILVLKEVLTLLINTAYKPSRVLRELQLNEDMRWQGHRETLKAKYRGKSYRATVELVRTADQVAEFCRRTCMKLECCPNLFGPLMVLERCSENCAVLTKTKYTHYYGKKSKQVGRPPGGQTNLKGGVKRAGRRRKKRKHCFVHKKKRSSASVDTSPGGSPQASGEDEDDLDEEDSLSEDSSSELLDDSEQSEWKSQPVSPTPVETPPHRRRRRQTHSPACFHDENQPPVTKKLCLDSSPLEWSVADVVRFIRTTDCAPLARIFFDQVPKMAFS
;
A
#
# COMPACT_ATOMS: atom_id res chain seq x y z
N MET A 1 25.58 41.11 43.69
CA MET A 1 26.45 42.03 42.92
C MET A 1 26.40 41.61 41.45
N HIS A 2 26.85 42.45 40.51
CA HIS A 2 26.86 42.10 39.08
C HIS A 2 27.90 41.02 38.74
N CYS A 3 27.47 40.02 37.96
CA CYS A 3 28.12 39.47 36.77
C CYS A 3 27.05 38.62 36.05
N GLY A 4 26.98 38.54 34.73
CA GLY A 4 27.86 39.14 33.72
C GLY A 4 27.81 38.34 32.42
N LEU A 5 26.60 38.12 31.88
CA LEU A 5 26.42 37.38 30.63
C LEU A 5 27.10 38.13 29.47
N LEU A 6 27.99 37.42 28.77
CA LEU A 6 28.48 37.82 27.45
C LEU A 6 28.00 36.78 26.45
N GLU A 7 27.24 37.25 25.46
CA GLU A 7 26.73 36.44 24.36
C GLU A 7 27.86 36.10 23.39
N ALA A 8 27.82 34.90 22.82
CA ALA A 8 28.74 34.43 21.79
C ALA A 8 27.94 33.99 20.56
N GLU A 9 27.44 34.96 19.79
CA GLU A 9 26.86 34.68 18.48
C GLU A 9 27.92 34.15 17.48
N GLY A 10 27.48 33.34 16.51
CA GLY A 10 28.21 33.18 15.24
C GLY A 10 28.94 31.85 15.02
N ALA A 11 28.20 30.75 14.89
CA ALA A 11 28.71 29.49 14.33
C ALA A 11 27.77 28.93 13.25
N SER A 12 27.95 29.41 12.01
CA SER A 12 27.48 28.81 10.73
C SER A 12 26.10 28.13 10.69
N GLY A 13 25.14 28.75 10.02
CA GLY A 13 23.99 28.03 9.49
C GLY A 13 24.42 26.98 8.46
N GLN A 14 24.41 25.71 8.85
CA GLN A 14 24.37 24.60 7.91
C GLN A 14 22.91 24.36 7.53
N GLU A 15 22.63 24.21 6.23
CA GLU A 15 21.33 23.74 5.75
C GLU A 15 21.13 22.31 6.28
N ASP A 16 20.18 22.12 7.20
CA ASP A 16 19.76 20.79 7.66
C ASP A 16 19.27 20.03 6.40
N SER A 17 20.02 18.99 6.02
CA SER A 17 19.64 18.18 4.86
C SER A 17 18.57 17.19 5.28
N ASP A 18 17.34 17.40 4.80
CA ASP A 18 16.17 16.53 5.04
C ASP A 18 16.56 15.06 5.12
N PHE A 19 16.18 14.40 6.22
CA PHE A 19 16.40 12.97 6.39
C PHE A 19 15.67 12.19 5.28
N ASN A 20 16.38 11.27 4.61
CA ASN A 20 15.83 10.49 3.51
C ASN A 20 15.91 9.00 3.80
N TRP A 21 14.74 8.35 3.84
CA TRP A 21 14.62 6.93 4.11
C TRP A 21 15.26 6.03 3.06
N GLU A 22 15.25 6.37 1.76
CA GLU A 22 15.86 5.54 0.71
C GLU A 22 17.39 5.52 0.85
N GLU A 23 18.03 6.70 1.01
CA GLU A 23 19.48 6.81 1.26
C GLU A 23 19.88 6.16 2.59
N TYR A 24 19.10 6.34 3.66
CA TYR A 24 19.36 5.72 4.96
C TYR A 24 19.25 4.18 4.91
N LEU A 25 18.22 3.63 4.24
CA LEU A 25 18.06 2.18 4.07
C LEU A 25 19.19 1.57 3.21
N GLU A 26 19.56 2.22 2.10
CA GLU A 26 20.73 1.81 1.30
C GLU A 26 22.04 1.90 2.11
N GLU A 27 22.24 2.92 2.95
CA GLU A 27 23.42 3.04 3.83
C GLU A 27 23.49 1.95 4.90
N GLN A 28 22.35 1.55 5.48
CA GLN A 28 22.30 0.53 6.54
C GLN A 28 22.17 -0.90 6.00
N GLY A 29 21.94 -1.08 4.70
CA GLY A 29 21.65 -2.39 4.10
C GLY A 29 20.34 -3.00 4.61
N ALA A 30 19.45 -2.19 5.16
CA ALA A 30 18.24 -2.60 5.86
C ALA A 30 17.01 -2.57 4.94
N SER A 31 15.89 -3.13 5.42
CA SER A 31 14.61 -3.10 4.69
C SER A 31 13.50 -2.52 5.58
N ALA A 32 12.56 -1.80 4.97
CA ALA A 32 11.37 -1.32 5.67
C ALA A 32 10.41 -2.48 5.98
N VAL A 33 9.71 -2.42 7.12
CA VAL A 33 8.53 -3.26 7.35
C VAL A 33 7.45 -2.89 6.31
N PRO A 34 6.77 -3.87 5.68
CA PRO A 34 5.70 -3.58 4.71
C PRO A 34 4.52 -2.81 5.34
N HIS A 35 3.94 -1.85 4.62
CA HIS A 35 2.79 -1.06 5.10
C HIS A 35 1.62 -1.92 5.60
N SER A 36 1.33 -3.04 4.94
CA SER A 36 0.27 -3.99 5.31
C SER A 36 0.54 -4.78 6.61
N ALA A 37 1.59 -4.45 7.35
CA ALA A 37 1.79 -4.91 8.72
C ALA A 37 1.03 -4.03 9.73
N PHE A 38 0.81 -2.76 9.41
CA PHE A 38 0.35 -1.72 10.32
C PHE A 38 -1.17 -1.54 10.23
N LYS A 39 -1.90 -2.54 10.71
CA LYS A 39 -3.37 -2.66 10.58
C LYS A 39 -4.14 -1.39 10.96
N HIS A 40 -3.70 -0.66 12.00
CA HIS A 40 -4.35 0.57 12.45
C HIS A 40 -4.17 1.75 11.47
N VAL A 41 -3.06 1.79 10.71
CA VAL A 41 -2.86 2.74 9.60
C VAL A 41 -3.75 2.38 8.42
N ASP A 42 -3.80 1.09 8.04
CA ASP A 42 -4.69 0.61 6.96
C ASP A 42 -6.18 0.84 7.29
N LEU A 43 -6.57 0.73 8.57
CA LEU A 43 -7.90 1.11 9.06
C LEU A 43 -8.15 2.63 9.00
N GLY A 44 -7.14 3.45 9.33
CA GLY A 44 -7.20 4.92 9.24
C GLY A 44 -7.44 5.46 7.82
N LEU A 45 -7.10 4.67 6.80
CA LEU A 45 -7.33 5.00 5.39
C LEU A 45 -8.75 4.65 4.88
N GLN A 46 -9.60 4.01 5.70
CA GLN A 46 -10.94 3.59 5.29
C GLN A 46 -11.96 4.74 5.42
N SER A 47 -12.50 5.19 4.30
CA SER A 47 -13.43 6.33 4.18
C SER A 47 -14.86 6.05 4.68
N GLY A 48 -15.05 5.04 5.53
CA GLY A 48 -16.37 4.50 5.94
C GLY A 48 -17.11 3.74 4.83
N LEU A 49 -16.89 4.12 3.57
CA LEU A 49 -17.46 3.54 2.36
C LEU A 49 -16.77 2.23 1.97
N SER A 50 -17.54 1.19 1.68
CA SER A 50 -17.03 -0.11 1.23
C SER A 50 -17.62 -0.52 -0.13
N PRO A 51 -16.90 -1.38 -0.90
CA PRO A 51 -17.50 -2.08 -2.03
C PRO A 51 -18.79 -2.82 -1.62
N GLY A 52 -19.77 -2.85 -2.51
CA GLY A 52 -21.09 -3.45 -2.29
C GLY A 52 -22.14 -2.51 -1.67
N MET A 53 -21.76 -1.36 -1.11
CA MET A 53 -22.74 -0.35 -0.69
C MET A 53 -23.44 0.30 -1.91
N LYS A 54 -24.69 0.73 -1.72
CA LYS A 54 -25.54 1.31 -2.77
C LYS A 54 -25.96 2.74 -2.46
N LEU A 55 -26.13 3.54 -3.51
CA LEU A 55 -26.45 4.96 -3.44
C LEU A 55 -27.14 5.44 -4.72
N GLU A 56 -27.81 6.58 -4.65
CA GLU A 56 -28.51 7.21 -5.77
C GLU A 56 -27.58 8.17 -6.54
N VAL A 57 -27.59 8.10 -7.87
CA VAL A 57 -26.76 8.92 -8.77
C VAL A 57 -27.65 9.54 -9.85
N PRO A 58 -27.49 10.82 -10.22
CA PRO A 58 -28.17 11.39 -11.38
C PRO A 58 -27.73 10.71 -12.68
N LEU A 59 -28.65 10.61 -13.65
CA LEU A 59 -28.33 10.14 -14.99
C LEU A 59 -27.57 11.23 -15.75
N ARG A 60 -26.45 10.85 -16.39
CA ARG A 60 -25.61 11.76 -17.19
C ARG A 60 -26.38 12.50 -18.28
N ASP A 61 -27.39 11.84 -18.84
CA ASP A 61 -28.21 12.33 -19.95
C ASP A 61 -29.47 13.09 -19.47
N SER A 62 -29.78 13.06 -18.16
CA SER A 62 -30.92 13.76 -17.55
C SER A 62 -30.70 14.03 -16.05
N PRO A 63 -30.11 15.18 -15.66
CA PRO A 63 -29.67 15.41 -14.28
C PRO A 63 -30.80 15.51 -13.24
N ASP A 64 -32.02 15.87 -13.64
CA ASP A 64 -33.21 15.86 -12.77
C ASP A 64 -33.79 14.44 -12.54
N THR A 65 -33.09 13.38 -12.93
CA THR A 65 -33.54 11.98 -12.85
C THR A 65 -32.43 11.09 -12.31
N TYR A 66 -32.76 10.21 -11.37
CA TYR A 66 -31.80 9.42 -10.60
C TYR A 66 -31.90 7.92 -10.93
N TRP A 67 -30.85 7.18 -10.62
CA TRP A 67 -30.85 5.71 -10.61
C TRP A 67 -29.89 5.19 -9.54
N VAL A 68 -30.14 3.98 -9.04
CA VAL A 68 -29.27 3.35 -8.04
C VAL A 68 -27.97 2.85 -8.69
N ALA A 69 -26.85 3.06 -8.00
CA ALA A 69 -25.56 2.50 -8.36
C ALA A 69 -24.87 1.88 -7.15
N THR A 70 -24.06 0.86 -7.41
CA THR A 70 -23.32 0.08 -6.42
C THR A 70 -21.84 0.43 -6.48
N ILE A 71 -21.21 0.61 -5.32
CA ILE A 71 -19.76 0.86 -5.21
C ILE A 71 -19.01 -0.43 -5.57
N ILE A 72 -18.25 -0.40 -6.67
CA ILE A 72 -17.40 -1.50 -7.13
C ILE A 72 -16.01 -1.43 -6.46
N THR A 73 -15.48 -0.23 -6.27
CA THR A 73 -14.28 0.02 -5.44
C THR A 73 -14.17 1.47 -5.01
N THR A 74 -13.39 1.75 -3.97
CA THR A 74 -13.05 3.10 -3.47
C THR A 74 -11.58 3.41 -3.73
N CYS A 75 -11.25 4.69 -3.90
CA CYS A 75 -9.90 5.19 -4.12
C CYS A 75 -9.79 6.60 -3.50
N GLY A 76 -9.76 6.65 -2.17
CA GLY A 76 -9.99 7.88 -1.41
C GLY A 76 -11.38 8.44 -1.72
N GLN A 77 -11.43 9.70 -2.16
CA GLN A 77 -12.66 10.41 -2.55
C GLN A 77 -13.24 9.97 -3.92
N LEU A 78 -12.54 9.12 -4.67
CA LEU A 78 -13.05 8.57 -5.94
C LEU A 78 -13.73 7.23 -5.71
N LEU A 79 -14.97 7.11 -6.21
CA LEU A 79 -15.76 5.88 -6.20
C LEU A 79 -15.86 5.33 -7.62
N LEU A 80 -15.60 4.04 -7.81
CA LEU A 80 -15.98 3.34 -9.04
C LEU A 80 -17.40 2.81 -8.86
N LEU A 81 -18.36 3.34 -9.62
CA LEU A 81 -19.77 3.00 -9.52
C LEU A 81 -20.23 2.18 -10.74
N ARG A 82 -21.21 1.30 -10.54
CA ARG A 82 -21.95 0.62 -11.61
C ARG A 82 -23.45 0.79 -11.36
N TYR A 83 -24.20 1.26 -12.36
CA TYR A 83 -25.65 1.35 -12.27
C TYR A 83 -26.28 -0.03 -12.08
N GLU A 84 -27.27 -0.15 -11.20
CA GLU A 84 -27.91 -1.43 -10.90
C GLU A 84 -28.73 -1.97 -12.08
N GLY A 85 -28.58 -3.27 -12.35
CA GLY A 85 -29.09 -3.96 -13.54
C GLY A 85 -28.07 -4.23 -14.66
N PHE A 86 -26.83 -3.71 -14.57
CA PHE A 86 -25.73 -4.09 -15.48
C PHE A 86 -24.98 -5.37 -15.07
N HIS A 87 -25.23 -5.91 -13.87
CA HIS A 87 -24.57 -7.10 -13.31
C HIS A 87 -23.04 -7.04 -13.43
N ASP A 88 -22.38 -7.97 -14.15
CA ASP A 88 -20.91 -8.02 -14.30
C ASP A 88 -20.33 -7.18 -15.46
N ASP A 89 -21.14 -6.38 -16.16
CA ASP A 89 -20.66 -5.61 -17.33
C ASP A 89 -19.78 -4.42 -16.92
N ARG A 90 -18.49 -4.70 -16.74
CA ARG A 90 -17.43 -3.72 -16.39
C ARG A 90 -17.26 -2.58 -17.39
N ARG A 91 -17.97 -2.57 -18.53
CA ARG A 91 -18.01 -1.46 -19.48
C ARG A 91 -18.96 -0.34 -19.05
N ALA A 92 -19.90 -0.65 -18.15
CA ALA A 92 -20.80 0.32 -17.52
C ALA A 92 -20.18 0.96 -16.25
N ASP A 93 -19.00 0.53 -15.82
CA ASP A 93 -18.30 1.08 -14.66
C ASP A 93 -17.88 2.53 -14.93
N PHE A 94 -18.22 3.46 -14.04
CA PHE A 94 -17.82 4.86 -14.14
C PHE A 94 -17.24 5.39 -12.83
N TRP A 95 -16.17 6.19 -12.95
CA TRP A 95 -15.63 6.92 -11.81
C TRP A 95 -16.52 8.12 -11.46
N CYS A 96 -16.71 8.31 -10.17
CA CYS A 96 -17.43 9.41 -9.55
C CYS A 96 -16.56 10.01 -8.43
N ASP A 97 -16.72 11.30 -8.16
CA ASP A 97 -15.94 12.04 -7.16
C ASP A 97 -16.91 12.57 -6.11
N ILE A 98 -16.82 12.03 -4.89
CA ILE A 98 -17.80 12.26 -3.82
C ILE A 98 -17.89 13.73 -3.39
N MET A 99 -16.83 14.52 -3.62
CA MET A 99 -16.84 15.94 -3.28
C MET A 99 -17.65 16.77 -4.29
N THR A 100 -17.75 16.30 -5.55
CA THR A 100 -18.24 17.11 -6.68
C THR A 100 -19.49 16.58 -7.37
N ALA A 101 -19.84 15.30 -7.20
CA ALA A 101 -21.04 14.71 -7.77
C ALA A 101 -22.26 14.87 -6.84
N ASP A 102 -23.46 14.99 -7.40
CA ASP A 102 -24.71 14.75 -6.66
C ASP A 102 -24.81 13.25 -6.39
N LEU A 103 -24.77 12.85 -5.12
CA LEU A 103 -24.79 11.47 -4.66
C LEU A 103 -25.59 11.44 -3.37
N HIS A 104 -26.59 10.56 -3.27
CA HIS A 104 -27.52 10.55 -2.13
C HIS A 104 -27.75 9.14 -1.58
N PRO A 105 -28.14 8.99 -0.30
CA PRO A 105 -28.52 7.69 0.26
C PRO A 105 -29.80 7.14 -0.41
N ILE A 106 -30.00 5.83 -0.31
CA ILE A 106 -31.20 5.18 -0.85
C ILE A 106 -32.47 5.72 -0.18
N GLY A 107 -33.46 6.09 -0.99
CA GLY A 107 -34.73 6.69 -0.57
C GLY A 107 -34.77 8.22 -0.66
N TRP A 108 -33.66 8.90 -0.98
CA TRP A 108 -33.61 10.36 -1.07
C TRP A 108 -34.47 10.90 -2.22
N SER A 109 -34.39 10.29 -3.41
CA SER A 109 -35.18 10.70 -4.58
C SER A 109 -36.68 10.62 -4.29
N GLN A 110 -37.11 9.60 -3.56
CA GLN A 110 -38.51 9.42 -3.15
C GLN A 110 -38.96 10.54 -2.20
N GLN A 111 -38.12 10.91 -1.22
CA GLN A 111 -38.40 12.00 -0.28
C GLN A 111 -38.47 13.37 -0.98
N GLN A 112 -37.61 13.60 -1.97
CA GLN A 112 -37.54 14.85 -2.74
C GLN A 112 -38.50 14.90 -3.95
N GLY A 113 -39.35 13.88 -4.14
CA GLY A 113 -40.26 13.78 -5.30
C GLY A 113 -39.55 13.69 -6.66
N ARG A 114 -38.27 13.28 -6.68
CA ARG A 114 -37.44 13.16 -7.88
C ARG A 114 -37.67 11.81 -8.55
N PRO A 115 -37.92 11.74 -9.87
CA PRO A 115 -38.18 10.49 -10.56
C PRO A 115 -36.91 9.64 -10.66
N MET A 116 -37.02 8.34 -10.37
CA MET A 116 -36.05 7.35 -10.82
C MET A 116 -36.39 6.86 -12.23
N LYS A 117 -35.39 6.63 -13.08
CA LYS A 117 -35.55 5.95 -14.37
C LYS A 117 -34.30 5.13 -14.71
N PRO A 118 -34.44 3.97 -15.39
CA PRO A 118 -33.30 3.18 -15.82
C PRO A 118 -32.48 3.92 -16.90
N PRO A 119 -31.13 3.83 -16.88
CA PRO A 119 -30.29 4.16 -18.02
C PRO A 119 -30.71 3.37 -19.27
N GLU A 120 -30.44 3.90 -20.47
CA GLU A 120 -30.96 3.33 -21.72
C GLU A 120 -30.56 1.85 -21.92
N GLY A 121 -29.28 1.53 -21.69
CA GLY A 121 -28.76 0.16 -21.76
C GLY A 121 -29.22 -0.80 -20.65
N ILE A 122 -30.08 -0.34 -19.73
CA ILE A 122 -30.82 -1.17 -18.74
C ILE A 122 -32.28 -1.29 -19.19
N ARG A 123 -32.90 -0.18 -19.64
CA ARG A 123 -34.24 -0.15 -20.26
C ARG A 123 -34.36 -1.08 -21.46
N GLU A 124 -33.28 -1.28 -22.21
CA GLU A 124 -33.19 -2.24 -23.33
C GLU A 124 -33.01 -3.72 -22.91
N LYS A 125 -32.66 -3.98 -21.64
CA LYS A 125 -32.35 -5.33 -21.12
C LYS A 125 -33.40 -5.85 -20.13
N HIS A 126 -34.07 -4.96 -19.40
CA HIS A 126 -35.01 -5.27 -18.33
C HIS A 126 -36.34 -4.58 -18.62
N GLU A 127 -37.31 -5.34 -19.13
CA GLU A 127 -38.62 -4.84 -19.53
C GLU A 127 -39.51 -4.43 -18.33
N HIS A 128 -39.23 -4.96 -17.14
CA HIS A 128 -39.93 -4.71 -15.86
C HIS A 128 -38.96 -4.19 -14.80
N TRP A 129 -38.20 -3.14 -15.13
CA TRP A 129 -37.14 -2.53 -14.31
C TRP A 129 -37.62 -2.03 -12.95
N GLU A 130 -38.92 -1.78 -12.80
CA GLU A 130 -39.59 -1.39 -11.56
C GLU A 130 -39.38 -2.46 -10.48
N THR A 131 -39.53 -3.74 -10.81
CA THR A 131 -39.34 -4.85 -9.86
C THR A 131 -37.86 -5.04 -9.49
N LEU A 132 -36.93 -4.73 -10.39
CA LEU A 132 -35.49 -4.70 -10.06
C LEU A 132 -35.20 -3.57 -9.07
N LEU A 133 -35.82 -2.41 -9.26
CA LEU A 133 -35.69 -1.28 -8.34
C LEU A 133 -36.30 -1.59 -6.96
N GLU A 134 -37.51 -2.15 -6.90
CA GLU A 134 -38.15 -2.56 -5.63
C GLU A 134 -37.28 -3.53 -4.82
N ASN A 135 -36.69 -4.54 -5.48
CA ASN A 135 -35.74 -5.44 -4.83
C ASN A 135 -34.53 -4.69 -4.27
N VAL A 136 -33.90 -3.81 -5.06
CA VAL A 136 -32.72 -3.03 -4.63
C VAL A 136 -33.05 -2.04 -3.50
N LEU A 137 -34.24 -1.44 -3.50
CA LEU A 137 -34.72 -0.57 -2.41
C LEU A 137 -35.05 -1.35 -1.13
N SER A 138 -35.27 -2.67 -1.22
CA SER A 138 -35.46 -3.54 -0.04
C SER A 138 -34.16 -3.97 0.64
N GLU A 139 -33.00 -3.80 -0.02
CA GLU A 139 -31.70 -4.20 0.53
C GLU A 139 -31.15 -3.16 1.53
N THR A 140 -30.70 -3.62 2.70
CA THR A 140 -30.17 -2.77 3.78
C THR A 140 -28.75 -2.22 3.55
N CYS A 141 -28.29 -2.18 2.30
CA CYS A 141 -26.90 -1.87 1.92
C CYS A 141 -26.66 -0.40 1.51
N SER A 142 -27.56 0.53 1.85
CA SER A 142 -27.38 1.95 1.56
C SER A 142 -26.10 2.52 2.20
N VAL A 143 -25.43 3.41 1.49
CA VAL A 143 -24.43 4.31 2.07
C VAL A 143 -25.09 5.20 3.15
N PRO A 144 -24.43 5.44 4.30
CA PRO A 144 -24.87 6.43 5.30
C PRO A 144 -24.93 7.86 4.75
N ALA A 145 -26.04 8.56 5.00
CA ALA A 145 -26.33 9.89 4.47
C ALA A 145 -25.21 10.92 4.76
N ASN A 146 -24.61 10.87 5.95
CA ASN A 146 -23.54 11.74 6.41
C ASN A 146 -22.23 11.61 5.63
N LEU A 147 -21.97 10.48 4.97
CA LEU A 147 -20.77 10.31 4.13
C LEU A 147 -20.97 10.92 2.73
N LEU A 148 -22.22 11.08 2.30
CA LEU A 148 -22.60 11.62 1.00
C LEU A 148 -22.95 13.11 1.05
N ASP A 149 -23.64 13.58 2.09
CA ASP A 149 -24.17 14.95 2.16
C ASP A 149 -23.81 15.69 3.46
N GLY A 150 -23.85 17.02 3.40
CA GLY A 150 -23.54 17.90 4.54
C GLY A 150 -22.03 18.09 4.81
N PRO A 151 -21.65 18.61 5.99
CA PRO A 151 -20.27 19.00 6.31
C PRO A 151 -19.31 17.81 6.52
N HIS A 152 -19.80 16.58 6.37
CA HIS A 152 -19.05 15.32 6.50
C HIS A 152 -18.91 14.56 5.17
N ARG A 153 -19.49 15.08 4.07
CA ARG A 153 -19.33 14.56 2.69
C ARG A 153 -17.85 14.26 2.40
N GLY A 154 -17.56 13.01 2.02
CA GLY A 154 -16.24 12.59 1.53
C GLY A 154 -15.07 12.74 2.51
N LYS A 155 -15.36 12.87 3.81
CA LYS A 155 -14.38 12.87 4.89
C LYS A 155 -14.13 11.45 5.40
N ASN A 156 -12.87 11.12 5.64
CA ASN A 156 -12.51 9.93 6.41
C ASN A 156 -12.85 10.16 7.89
N PRO A 157 -12.97 9.11 8.72
CA PRO A 157 -13.15 9.26 10.18
C PRO A 157 -12.09 10.16 10.83
N LEU A 158 -10.88 10.20 10.27
CA LEU A 158 -9.81 11.10 10.67
C LEU A 158 -10.16 12.58 10.48
N ASP A 159 -10.78 12.96 9.36
CA ASP A 159 -11.13 14.36 9.03
C ASP A 159 -12.33 14.88 9.86
N LEU A 160 -12.99 14.01 10.63
CA LEU A 160 -14.05 14.34 11.58
C LEU A 160 -13.47 14.70 12.96
N LEU A 161 -12.31 14.16 13.31
CA LEU A 161 -11.62 14.39 14.59
C LEU A 161 -10.73 15.63 14.51
N ALA A 162 -11.37 16.78 14.33
CA ALA A 162 -10.70 18.07 14.14
C ALA A 162 -10.20 18.70 15.47
N PRO A 163 -9.13 19.52 15.44
CA PRO A 163 -8.73 20.36 16.56
C PRO A 163 -9.88 21.23 17.09
N GLY A 164 -10.00 21.31 18.42
CA GLY A 164 -11.08 21.98 19.15
C GLY A 164 -12.28 21.08 19.48
N ALA A 165 -12.35 19.87 18.93
CA ALA A 165 -13.41 18.91 19.28
C ALA A 165 -13.20 18.30 20.68
N SER A 166 -14.30 18.00 21.38
CA SER A 166 -14.29 17.37 22.71
C SER A 166 -14.41 15.85 22.60
N VAL A 167 -13.77 15.12 23.51
CA VAL A 167 -13.80 13.67 23.67
C VAL A 167 -13.80 13.30 25.15
N GLU A 168 -14.21 12.07 25.47
CA GLU A 168 -14.12 11.50 26.81
C GLU A 168 -13.08 10.38 26.85
N LEU A 169 -12.29 10.33 27.91
CA LEU A 169 -11.27 9.32 28.15
C LEU A 169 -11.65 8.51 29.39
N GLN A 170 -11.82 7.20 29.25
CA GLN A 170 -11.99 6.28 30.39
C GLN A 170 -10.66 6.14 31.14
N ASP A 171 -10.70 6.11 32.48
CA ASP A 171 -9.49 5.98 33.29
C ASP A 171 -8.87 4.58 33.12
N PRO A 172 -7.54 4.47 32.90
CA PRO A 172 -6.89 3.19 32.64
C PRO A 172 -6.81 2.26 33.88
N ALA A 173 -7.24 2.69 35.07
CA ALA A 173 -7.29 1.88 36.28
C ALA A 173 -8.71 1.70 36.88
N ASP A 174 -9.72 2.46 36.43
CA ASP A 174 -11.11 2.31 36.89
C ASP A 174 -12.13 2.47 35.75
N THR A 175 -12.82 1.37 35.40
CA THR A 175 -13.87 1.38 34.36
C THR A 175 -15.02 2.34 34.66
N ALA A 176 -15.25 2.64 35.94
CA ALA A 176 -16.33 3.53 36.38
C ALA A 176 -15.92 5.02 36.39
N ALA A 177 -14.69 5.36 36.00
CA ALA A 177 -14.20 6.73 35.93
C ALA A 177 -13.88 7.15 34.48
N ALA A 178 -14.15 8.42 34.16
CA ALA A 178 -13.77 9.04 32.90
C ALA A 178 -13.47 10.53 33.09
N TRP A 179 -12.84 11.18 32.11
CA TRP A 179 -12.67 12.64 32.08
C TRP A 179 -12.74 13.22 30.67
N GLY A 180 -13.14 14.48 30.58
CA GLY A 180 -13.16 15.21 29.30
C GLY A 180 -11.76 15.63 28.85
N ALA A 181 -11.53 15.59 27.54
CA ALA A 181 -10.35 16.12 26.90
C ALA A 181 -10.71 16.77 25.55
N THR A 182 -9.89 17.73 25.12
CA THR A 182 -10.04 18.44 23.84
C THR A 182 -8.93 18.00 22.89
N ILE A 183 -9.28 17.74 21.63
CA ILE A 183 -8.29 17.49 20.57
C ILE A 183 -7.54 18.80 20.28
N GLU A 184 -6.24 18.85 20.51
CA GLU A 184 -5.38 19.97 20.07
C GLU A 184 -4.87 19.76 18.64
N ASP A 185 -4.55 18.52 18.27
CA ASP A 185 -3.98 18.15 16.98
C ASP A 185 -4.35 16.71 16.62
N ASN A 186 -4.37 16.41 15.33
CA ASN A 186 -4.64 15.08 14.77
C ASN A 186 -3.78 14.89 13.52
N VAL A 187 -2.71 14.12 13.67
CA VAL A 187 -1.75 13.85 12.59
C VAL A 187 -1.82 12.38 12.22
N GLY A 188 -2.39 12.07 11.06
CA GLY A 188 -2.54 10.70 10.56
C GLY A 188 -3.37 9.78 11.45
N GLY A 189 -4.26 10.32 12.28
CA GLY A 189 -5.03 9.58 13.28
C GLY A 189 -4.35 9.44 14.64
N ARG A 190 -3.15 9.99 14.83
CA ARG A 190 -2.52 10.11 16.15
C ARG A 190 -2.89 11.48 16.75
N LEU A 191 -3.67 11.45 17.82
CA LEU A 191 -4.30 12.61 18.44
C LEU A 191 -3.42 13.18 19.57
N CYS A 192 -3.24 14.50 19.58
CA CYS A 192 -2.80 15.25 20.76
C CYS A 192 -4.05 15.66 21.53
N LEU A 193 -4.25 15.13 22.73
CA LEU A 193 -5.39 15.46 23.59
C LEU A 193 -4.90 16.28 24.79
N ARG A 194 -5.65 17.31 25.17
CA ARG A 194 -5.48 18.04 26.42
C ARG A 194 -6.65 17.77 27.35
N TYR A 195 -6.42 17.35 28.58
CA TYR A 195 -7.49 17.18 29.57
C TYR A 195 -8.16 18.52 29.91
N ALA A 196 -9.49 18.51 30.02
CA ALA A 196 -10.27 19.69 30.37
C ALA A 196 -9.85 20.23 31.76
N GLY A 197 -9.70 21.55 31.87
CA GLY A 197 -9.21 22.25 33.08
C GLY A 197 -7.68 22.40 33.15
N THR A 198 -6.96 22.08 32.08
CA THR A 198 -5.48 22.21 31.99
C THR A 198 -5.03 23.22 30.92
N GLU A 199 -5.92 24.07 30.42
CA GLU A 199 -5.69 25.02 29.31
C GLU A 199 -4.67 26.10 29.67
N GLU A 200 -4.65 26.53 30.93
CA GLU A 200 -3.75 27.58 31.46
C GLU A 200 -2.34 27.05 31.78
N MET A 201 -2.08 25.75 31.59
CA MET A 201 -0.81 25.12 31.96
C MET A 201 0.32 25.30 30.93
N ALA A 202 1.55 25.04 31.37
CA ALA A 202 2.69 24.84 30.48
C ALA A 202 2.36 23.80 29.37
N PRO A 203 2.81 24.01 28.11
CA PRO A 203 2.33 23.27 26.94
C PRO A 203 2.78 21.79 26.85
N THR A 204 3.39 21.25 27.90
CA THR A 204 3.71 19.82 28.07
C THR A 204 2.83 19.14 29.13
N HIS A 205 2.21 19.89 30.03
CA HIS A 205 1.42 19.36 31.13
C HIS A 205 -0.06 19.27 30.75
N GLY A 206 -0.77 18.30 31.32
CA GLY A 206 -2.19 18.05 31.01
C GLY A 206 -2.45 17.44 29.63
N LYS A 207 -1.40 16.99 28.92
CA LYS A 207 -1.50 16.36 27.60
C LYS A 207 -1.38 14.85 27.67
N ILE A 208 -2.05 14.16 26.74
CA ILE A 208 -1.90 12.73 26.46
C ILE A 208 -1.97 12.52 24.94
N TRP A 209 -1.18 11.57 24.43
CA TRP A 209 -1.19 11.18 23.02
C TRP A 209 -1.80 9.78 22.88
N LEU A 210 -2.75 9.62 21.97
CA LEU A 210 -3.41 8.33 21.67
C LEU A 210 -3.69 8.23 20.17
N PHE A 211 -3.66 7.03 19.60
CA PHE A 211 -4.22 6.80 18.27
C PHE A 211 -5.76 6.78 18.33
N TYR A 212 -6.43 7.27 17.29
CA TYR A 212 -7.89 7.49 17.34
C TYR A 212 -8.71 6.20 17.59
N LEU A 213 -8.18 5.03 17.23
CA LEU A 213 -8.78 3.72 17.49
C LEU A 213 -8.61 3.20 18.93
N HIS A 214 -7.87 3.90 19.80
CA HIS A 214 -7.59 3.45 21.17
C HIS A 214 -8.89 3.17 21.95
N PRO A 215 -9.00 2.03 22.68
CA PRO A 215 -10.28 1.58 23.23
C PRO A 215 -10.88 2.52 24.29
N LEU A 216 -10.04 3.15 25.12
CA LEU A 216 -10.46 4.05 26.22
C LEU A 216 -10.89 5.46 25.77
N LEU A 217 -11.08 5.70 24.47
CA LEU A 217 -11.39 7.01 23.90
C LEU A 217 -12.81 7.01 23.31
N HIS A 218 -13.67 7.88 23.80
CA HIS A 218 -15.11 7.87 23.59
C HIS A 218 -15.64 9.25 23.17
N PRO A 219 -16.82 9.34 22.53
CA PRO A 219 -17.44 10.63 22.21
C PRO A 219 -18.08 11.28 23.44
N PRO A 220 -18.30 12.62 23.45
CA PRO A 220 -18.93 13.32 24.56
C PRO A 220 -20.30 12.76 24.96
N GLY A 221 -20.50 12.56 26.26
CA GLY A 221 -21.69 11.97 26.87
C GLY A 221 -21.69 10.45 26.99
N TRP A 222 -20.69 9.74 26.47
CA TRP A 222 -20.55 8.29 26.61
C TRP A 222 -20.49 7.86 28.09
N ALA A 223 -19.72 8.59 28.91
CA ALA A 223 -19.59 8.34 30.34
C ALA A 223 -20.95 8.42 31.06
N LYS A 224 -21.78 9.39 30.67
CA LYS A 224 -23.14 9.59 31.21
C LYS A 224 -24.11 8.47 30.80
N GLU A 225 -23.98 7.96 29.57
CA GLU A 225 -24.74 6.80 29.07
C GLU A 225 -24.33 5.50 29.80
N HIS A 226 -23.03 5.32 30.07
CA HIS A 226 -22.46 4.11 30.68
C HIS A 226 -22.37 4.17 32.22
N GLY A 227 -22.90 5.23 32.84
CA GLY A 227 -22.94 5.39 34.30
C GLY A 227 -21.59 5.71 34.96
N CYS A 228 -20.58 6.08 34.18
CA CYS A 228 -19.25 6.47 34.66
C CYS A 228 -19.27 7.86 35.32
N VAL A 229 -18.49 8.02 36.37
CA VAL A 229 -18.31 9.28 37.10
C VAL A 229 -17.19 10.09 36.45
N LEU A 230 -17.43 11.38 36.22
CA LEU A 230 -16.40 12.29 35.73
C LEU A 230 -15.41 12.65 36.86
N ILE A 231 -14.20 12.09 36.81
CA ILE A 231 -13.13 12.24 37.81
C ILE A 231 -11.82 12.65 37.11
N PRO A 232 -11.12 13.71 37.54
CA PRO A 232 -9.83 14.09 36.94
C PRO A 232 -8.78 12.98 37.15
N PRO A 233 -8.09 12.49 36.09
CA PRO A 233 -7.14 11.38 36.21
C PRO A 233 -5.98 11.70 37.15
N ALA A 234 -5.37 10.66 37.72
CA ALA A 234 -4.33 10.80 38.74
C ALA A 234 -3.12 11.66 38.33
N VAL A 235 -2.83 11.75 37.03
CA VAL A 235 -1.75 12.58 36.45
C VAL A 235 -2.03 14.09 36.55
N ILE A 236 -3.30 14.50 36.62
CA ILE A 236 -3.70 15.92 36.69
C ILE A 236 -4.44 16.31 37.97
N ARG A 237 -5.04 15.35 38.69
CA ARG A 237 -5.90 15.60 39.86
C ARG A 237 -5.32 16.63 40.84
N ASP A 238 -4.02 16.51 41.14
CA ASP A 238 -3.35 17.27 42.19
C ASP A 238 -2.86 18.67 41.69
N VAL A 239 -3.28 19.11 40.49
CA VAL A 239 -2.85 20.35 39.81
C VAL A 239 -3.75 21.56 40.08
N GLN A 240 -5.07 21.37 40.16
CA GLN A 240 -6.05 22.43 40.44
C GLN A 240 -6.77 22.12 41.76
N SER A 241 -7.50 23.09 42.31
CA SER A 241 -8.37 22.86 43.47
C SER A 241 -9.65 22.12 43.11
N ASP A 242 -10.21 21.36 44.06
CA ASP A 242 -11.46 20.60 43.87
C ASP A 242 -12.61 21.46 43.35
N ALA A 243 -12.74 22.70 43.82
CA ALA A 243 -13.75 23.64 43.33
C ALA A 243 -13.66 23.91 41.82
N LYS A 244 -12.43 24.02 41.28
CA LYS A 244 -12.22 24.21 39.83
C LYS A 244 -12.45 22.90 39.06
N TRP A 245 -12.17 21.75 39.65
CA TRP A 245 -12.59 20.46 39.09
C TRP A 245 -14.11 20.29 39.08
N ASP A 246 -14.82 20.78 40.09
CA ASP A 246 -16.29 20.78 40.15
C ASP A 246 -16.91 21.72 39.10
N GLU A 247 -16.31 22.88 38.85
CA GLU A 247 -16.68 23.78 37.74
C GLU A 247 -16.50 23.10 36.38
N VAL A 248 -15.33 22.50 36.12
CA VAL A 248 -15.06 21.76 34.87
C VAL A 248 -16.00 20.56 34.72
N ARG A 249 -16.28 19.81 35.80
CA ARG A 249 -17.23 18.68 35.79
C ARG A 249 -18.65 19.13 35.40
N GLN A 250 -19.08 20.31 35.88
CA GLN A 250 -20.36 20.90 35.48
C GLN A 250 -20.36 21.34 34.02
N GLN A 251 -19.25 21.88 33.49
CA GLN A 251 -19.15 22.24 32.07
C GLN A 251 -19.24 21.00 31.17
N LEU A 252 -18.49 19.93 31.49
CA LEU A 252 -18.51 18.66 30.76
C LEU A 252 -19.90 17.99 30.80
N SER A 253 -20.55 17.91 31.97
CA SER A 253 -21.88 17.29 32.14
C SER A 253 -23.00 18.02 31.38
N ASN A 254 -22.80 19.31 31.08
CA ASN A 254 -23.69 20.15 30.28
C ASN A 254 -23.28 20.27 28.80
N GLN A 255 -22.18 19.63 28.37
CA GLN A 255 -21.73 19.67 26.98
C GLN A 255 -22.70 18.88 26.09
N MET A 256 -23.08 19.47 24.95
CA MET A 256 -23.94 18.77 23.98
C MET A 256 -23.13 17.73 23.18
N HIS A 257 -23.78 16.62 22.83
CA HIS A 257 -23.18 15.58 21.99
C HIS A 257 -22.79 16.16 20.61
N ASP A 258 -21.50 16.15 20.28
CA ASP A 258 -21.03 16.44 18.93
C ASP A 258 -21.15 15.19 18.05
N GLY A 259 -22.19 15.16 17.20
CA GLY A 259 -22.40 14.09 16.23
C GLY A 259 -21.23 13.86 15.28
N THR A 260 -20.37 14.87 15.06
CA THR A 260 -19.14 14.76 14.27
C THR A 260 -18.15 13.79 14.91
N VAL A 261 -17.93 13.93 16.22
CA VAL A 261 -16.99 13.11 17.00
C VAL A 261 -17.55 11.70 17.20
N VAL A 262 -18.86 11.59 17.45
CA VAL A 262 -19.55 10.28 17.47
C VAL A 262 -19.28 9.53 16.17
N GLU A 263 -19.51 10.15 15.01
CA GLU A 263 -19.27 9.54 13.70
C GLU A 263 -17.79 9.20 13.44
N GLY A 264 -16.86 10.07 13.87
CA GLY A 264 -15.42 9.81 13.79
C GLY A 264 -14.93 8.63 14.63
N LEU A 265 -15.62 8.32 15.74
CA LEU A 265 -15.27 7.23 16.66
C LEU A 265 -16.07 5.93 16.44
N LYS A 266 -17.22 5.95 15.74
CA LYS A 266 -18.03 4.76 15.38
C LYS A 266 -17.27 3.62 14.71
N LEU A 267 -16.08 3.88 14.14
CA LEU A 267 -15.25 2.82 13.56
C LEU A 267 -14.78 1.78 14.60
N LYS A 268 -14.83 2.12 15.90
CA LYS A 268 -14.51 1.24 17.04
C LYS A 268 -15.52 0.12 17.28
N ASP A 269 -16.79 0.35 16.97
CA ASP A 269 -17.90 -0.57 17.24
C ASP A 269 -17.75 -1.92 16.49
N LYS A 270 -16.82 -1.98 15.53
CA LYS A 270 -16.41 -3.18 14.79
C LYS A 270 -15.47 -4.10 15.58
N ILE A 271 -14.85 -3.64 16.66
CA ILE A 271 -13.94 -4.44 17.51
C ILE A 271 -14.74 -4.99 18.69
N ALA A 272 -15.49 -6.06 18.44
CA ALA A 272 -16.22 -6.78 19.47
C ALA A 272 -15.24 -7.46 20.45
N THR A 273 -15.12 -6.92 21.66
CA THR A 273 -14.33 -7.51 22.75
C THR A 273 -14.85 -8.91 23.09
N SER A 274 -13.94 -9.89 23.25
CA SER A 274 -14.29 -11.27 23.62
C SER A 274 -14.49 -11.45 25.13
N VAL A 275 -15.48 -12.25 25.54
CA VAL A 275 -15.67 -12.68 26.95
C VAL A 275 -14.44 -13.45 27.46
N HIS A 276 -13.99 -13.14 28.68
CA HIS A 276 -12.84 -13.79 29.34
C HIS A 276 -13.21 -14.80 30.44
N CYS A 277 -12.18 -15.51 30.91
CA CYS A 277 -12.23 -16.43 32.05
C CYS A 277 -11.23 -16.11 33.18
N PHE A 278 -10.54 -14.97 33.12
CA PHE A 278 -9.71 -14.50 34.22
C PHE A 278 -10.55 -14.25 35.48
N THR A 279 -10.01 -14.65 36.64
CA THR A 279 -10.57 -14.36 37.98
C THR A 279 -9.56 -13.60 38.82
N GLU A 280 -10.03 -12.94 39.88
CA GLU A 280 -9.17 -12.26 40.85
C GLU A 280 -8.18 -13.25 41.49
N GLY A 281 -6.95 -12.79 41.73
CA GLY A 281 -5.85 -13.60 42.28
C GLY A 281 -5.08 -14.45 41.26
N MET A 282 -5.53 -14.54 40.00
CA MET A 282 -4.77 -15.24 38.95
C MET A 282 -3.46 -14.51 38.62
N LYS A 283 -2.35 -15.27 38.60
CA LYS A 283 -1.02 -14.79 38.18
C LYS A 283 -0.79 -14.95 36.68
N LEU A 284 -0.14 -13.97 36.06
CA LEU A 284 0.20 -13.98 34.64
C LEU A 284 1.54 -13.25 34.40
N GLU A 285 2.07 -13.34 33.18
CA GLU A 285 3.20 -12.51 32.73
C GLU A 285 2.63 -11.26 32.03
N ALA A 286 3.24 -10.09 32.22
CA ALA A 286 2.78 -8.86 31.57
C ALA A 286 3.90 -7.87 31.27
N ILE A 287 3.59 -6.93 30.37
CA ILE A 287 4.41 -5.78 29.98
C ILE A 287 3.69 -4.52 30.50
N ASP A 288 4.39 -3.67 31.25
CA ASP A 288 3.88 -2.37 31.69
C ASP A 288 3.68 -1.44 30.47
N PRO A 289 2.44 -0.95 30.18
CA PRO A 289 2.20 -0.06 29.04
C PRO A 289 2.94 1.29 29.12
N THR A 290 3.32 1.73 30.32
CA THR A 290 4.04 3.00 30.57
C THR A 290 5.56 2.82 30.58
N ALA A 291 6.04 1.62 30.88
CA ALA A 291 7.46 1.25 30.86
C ALA A 291 7.71 -0.09 30.13
N PRO A 292 7.39 -0.21 28.82
CA PRO A 292 7.37 -1.47 28.07
C PRO A 292 8.78 -1.95 27.67
N PHE A 293 9.65 -2.16 28.66
CA PHE A 293 11.05 -2.61 28.50
C PHE A 293 11.28 -4.03 29.05
N HIS A 294 10.36 -4.50 29.88
CA HIS A 294 10.48 -5.75 30.63
C HIS A 294 9.17 -6.53 30.58
N ILE A 295 9.28 -7.86 30.69
CA ILE A 295 8.15 -8.73 31.01
C ILE A 295 8.34 -9.15 32.47
N CYS A 296 7.32 -8.98 33.31
CA CYS A 296 7.35 -9.31 34.73
C CYS A 296 6.13 -10.16 35.13
N PRO A 297 6.14 -10.80 36.31
CA PRO A 297 4.93 -11.28 36.96
C PRO A 297 3.92 -10.16 37.25
N ALA A 298 2.64 -10.46 37.10
CA ALA A 298 1.52 -9.59 37.40
C ALA A 298 0.32 -10.40 37.91
N THR A 299 -0.58 -9.73 38.63
CA THR A 299 -1.80 -10.33 39.22
C THR A 299 -3.05 -9.68 38.64
N VAL A 300 -4.08 -10.49 38.36
CA VAL A 300 -5.45 -9.99 38.15
C VAL A 300 -6.02 -9.55 39.49
N THR A 301 -6.02 -8.24 39.76
CA THR A 301 -6.38 -7.69 41.08
C THR A 301 -7.86 -7.34 41.25
N LYS A 302 -8.60 -7.21 40.13
CA LYS A 302 -10.05 -6.92 40.14
C LYS A 302 -10.72 -7.40 38.85
N VAL A 303 -11.93 -7.95 38.93
CA VAL A 303 -12.78 -8.23 37.76
C VAL A 303 -13.99 -7.29 37.78
N PHE A 304 -14.15 -6.47 36.73
CA PHE A 304 -15.25 -5.49 36.65
C PHE A 304 -16.49 -6.06 35.95
N THR A 305 -16.29 -6.83 34.88
CA THR A 305 -17.35 -7.40 34.04
C THR A 305 -16.88 -8.73 33.45
N SER A 306 -17.68 -9.37 32.58
CA SER A 306 -17.24 -10.49 31.74
C SER A 306 -16.23 -10.10 30.63
N MET A 307 -15.98 -8.79 30.46
CA MET A 307 -15.20 -8.21 29.36
C MET A 307 -13.90 -7.55 29.84
N TYR A 308 -13.89 -7.02 31.07
CA TYR A 308 -12.86 -6.14 31.60
C TYR A 308 -12.42 -6.51 33.02
N PHE A 309 -11.10 -6.52 33.25
CA PHE A 309 -10.43 -6.84 34.50
C PHE A 309 -9.17 -5.97 34.66
N LEU A 310 -8.77 -5.70 35.91
CA LEU A 310 -7.55 -4.98 36.24
C LEU A 310 -6.38 -5.95 36.37
N VAL A 311 -5.25 -5.62 35.77
CA VAL A 311 -3.96 -6.27 36.01
C VAL A 311 -3.04 -5.28 36.73
N GLU A 312 -2.37 -5.73 37.78
CA GLU A 312 -1.33 -4.98 38.48
C GLU A 312 0.01 -5.73 38.41
N MET A 313 1.10 -5.03 38.09
CA MET A 313 2.44 -5.60 38.09
C MET A 313 2.87 -5.96 39.52
N ASP A 314 3.45 -7.15 39.72
CA ASP A 314 3.73 -7.63 41.08
C ASP A 314 4.88 -6.83 41.73
N ASP A 315 4.61 -6.20 42.87
CA ASP A 315 5.61 -5.55 43.73
C ASP A 315 5.57 -6.11 45.15
N LEU A 316 6.70 -6.65 45.62
CA LEU A 316 6.85 -7.26 46.94
C LEU A 316 7.38 -6.25 47.98
N ARG A 317 7.66 -5.00 47.58
CA ARG A 317 8.04 -3.89 48.46
C ARG A 317 6.79 -3.32 49.14
N GLY A 318 6.23 -4.09 50.07
CA GLY A 318 4.89 -3.87 50.64
C GLY A 318 4.62 -2.44 51.14
N ASN A 319 3.65 -1.76 50.51
CA ASN A 319 3.13 -0.47 50.94
C ASN A 319 2.09 -0.64 52.06
N SER A 320 2.15 0.22 53.08
CA SER A 320 1.31 0.18 54.28
C SER A 320 -0.11 0.76 54.10
N SER A 321 -0.60 0.87 52.86
CA SER A 321 -1.81 1.61 52.48
C SER A 321 -2.92 0.78 51.82
N GLY A 322 -2.77 -0.55 51.74
CA GLY A 322 -3.87 -1.47 51.40
C GLY A 322 -4.32 -1.49 49.92
N ARG A 323 -3.67 -0.71 49.06
CA ARG A 323 -3.59 -0.99 47.62
C ARG A 323 -2.24 -1.65 47.34
N GLY A 324 -2.15 -2.42 46.26
CA GLY A 324 -0.89 -2.96 45.79
C GLY A 324 0.09 -1.85 45.38
N GLY A 325 1.38 -2.22 45.27
CA GLY A 325 2.47 -1.27 45.04
C GLY A 325 2.80 -1.01 43.57
N GLY A 326 2.26 -1.82 42.65
CA GLY A 326 2.63 -1.80 41.24
C GLY A 326 1.80 -0.84 40.38
N PRO A 327 2.30 -0.48 39.18
CA PRO A 327 1.46 0.08 38.15
C PRO A 327 0.36 -0.92 37.74
N ALA A 328 -0.87 -0.41 37.61
CA ALA A 328 -2.04 -1.18 37.24
C ALA A 328 -2.67 -0.63 35.94
N PHE A 329 -3.21 -1.52 35.12
CA PHE A 329 -3.81 -1.18 33.84
C PHE A 329 -4.98 -2.11 33.47
N LEU A 330 -6.02 -1.50 32.88
CA LEU A 330 -7.23 -2.18 32.47
C LEU A 330 -6.98 -3.12 31.28
N CYS A 331 -7.41 -4.36 31.43
CA CYS A 331 -7.29 -5.41 30.42
C CYS A 331 -8.66 -5.95 30.00
N HIS A 332 -8.69 -6.50 28.79
CA HIS A 332 -9.72 -7.36 28.24
C HIS A 332 -9.06 -8.61 27.64
N ARG A 333 -9.83 -9.61 27.22
CA ARG A 333 -9.28 -10.89 26.72
C ARG A 333 -8.23 -10.75 25.61
N ASP A 334 -8.42 -9.76 24.76
CA ASP A 334 -7.63 -9.53 23.56
C ASP A 334 -6.50 -8.50 23.77
N SER A 335 -6.30 -8.00 25.00
CA SER A 335 -5.24 -7.04 25.33
C SER A 335 -3.85 -7.57 25.03
N VAL A 336 -3.03 -6.71 24.43
CA VAL A 336 -1.71 -7.07 23.88
C VAL A 336 -0.56 -6.96 24.89
N GLY A 337 -0.84 -6.62 26.15
CA GLY A 337 0.16 -6.51 27.22
C GLY A 337 0.25 -7.72 28.16
N ILE A 338 -0.62 -8.73 27.98
CA ILE A 338 -0.76 -9.87 28.91
C ILE A 338 -0.40 -11.21 28.26
N LEU A 339 0.23 -12.08 29.04
CA LEU A 339 0.89 -13.30 28.61
C LEU A 339 0.63 -14.46 29.60
N PRO A 340 0.52 -15.70 29.13
CA PRO A 340 0.40 -16.86 30.02
C PRO A 340 1.69 -17.10 30.80
N VAL A 341 1.57 -17.72 31.98
CA VAL A 341 2.72 -18.12 32.80
C VAL A 341 3.70 -19.01 32.01
N GLN A 342 5.00 -18.75 32.19
CA GLN A 342 6.14 -19.29 31.44
C GLN A 342 6.20 -18.90 29.95
N TRP A 343 5.46 -17.89 29.46
CA TRP A 343 5.56 -17.45 28.05
C TRP A 343 6.98 -17.02 27.71
N SER A 344 7.60 -16.21 28.57
CA SER A 344 8.95 -15.69 28.38
C SER A 344 9.98 -16.82 28.28
N LEU A 345 9.92 -17.78 29.23
CA LEU A 345 10.77 -18.97 29.23
C LEU A 345 10.60 -19.80 27.95
N LYS A 346 9.35 -20.04 27.51
CA LYS A 346 9.03 -20.79 26.27
C LYS A 346 9.53 -20.10 25.00
N ASN A 347 9.78 -18.77 25.04
CA ASN A 347 10.27 -17.97 23.91
C ASN A 347 11.78 -17.62 24.01
N GLY A 348 12.49 -18.09 25.04
CA GLY A 348 13.89 -17.73 25.28
C GLY A 348 14.09 -16.28 25.68
N ILE A 349 13.11 -15.69 26.37
CA ILE A 349 13.16 -14.35 26.97
C ILE A 349 13.35 -14.50 28.49
N GLN A 350 14.28 -13.72 29.05
CA GLN A 350 14.45 -13.64 30.50
C GLN A 350 13.29 -12.82 31.10
N LEU A 351 12.56 -13.43 32.03
CA LEU A 351 11.54 -12.74 32.81
C LEU A 351 12.23 -11.89 33.89
N THR A 352 11.77 -10.65 34.08
CA THR A 352 12.26 -9.77 35.15
C THR A 352 11.53 -10.11 36.45
N SER A 353 12.30 -10.33 37.53
CA SER A 353 11.75 -10.65 38.84
C SER A 353 10.97 -9.46 39.43
N PRO A 354 9.91 -9.70 40.21
CA PRO A 354 9.12 -8.62 40.81
C PRO A 354 9.96 -7.87 41.85
N PRO A 355 9.88 -6.52 41.92
CA PRO A 355 10.70 -5.76 42.87
C PRO A 355 10.54 -6.25 44.31
N GLY A 356 11.66 -6.42 45.02
CA GLY A 356 11.66 -6.98 46.39
C GLY A 356 11.73 -8.51 46.47
N HIS A 357 11.74 -9.24 45.36
CA HIS A 357 11.97 -10.69 45.34
C HIS A 357 13.34 -11.08 45.93
N GLN A 358 13.38 -12.10 46.78
CA GLN A 358 14.60 -12.57 47.47
C GLN A 358 15.14 -13.87 46.85
N GLY A 359 15.60 -13.77 45.61
CA GLY A 359 16.23 -14.85 44.85
C GLY A 359 17.12 -14.27 43.75
N GLN A 360 18.14 -15.02 43.32
CA GLN A 360 18.95 -14.63 42.14
C GLN A 360 18.22 -14.96 40.83
N ASP A 361 17.64 -16.16 40.76
CA ASP A 361 16.80 -16.62 39.67
C ASP A 361 15.33 -16.65 40.14
N PHE A 362 14.41 -16.21 39.28
CA PHE A 362 12.97 -16.29 39.54
C PHE A 362 12.40 -17.58 38.95
N ASP A 363 11.77 -18.40 39.78
CA ASP A 363 10.97 -19.55 39.34
C ASP A 363 9.47 -19.33 39.59
N TRP A 364 8.66 -19.70 38.61
CA TRP A 364 7.20 -19.56 38.66
C TRP A 364 6.55 -20.54 39.63
N ALA A 365 7.03 -21.78 39.77
CA ALA A 365 6.40 -22.78 40.63
C ALA A 365 6.62 -22.47 42.11
N ASP A 366 7.83 -22.09 42.51
CA ASP A 366 8.10 -21.64 43.89
C ASP A 366 7.42 -20.28 44.18
N TYR A 367 7.32 -19.35 43.22
CA TYR A 367 6.59 -18.09 43.42
C TYR A 367 5.08 -18.30 43.62
N LEU A 368 4.43 -19.11 42.77
CA LEU A 368 3.00 -19.45 42.92
C LEU A 368 2.71 -20.11 44.28
N LYS A 369 3.59 -21.04 44.68
CA LYS A 369 3.56 -21.73 45.98
C LYS A 369 3.81 -20.82 47.17
N GLN A 370 4.66 -19.79 47.03
CA GLN A 370 4.89 -18.77 48.05
C GLN A 370 3.67 -17.85 48.21
N CYS A 371 3.04 -17.45 47.10
CA CYS A 371 1.85 -16.59 47.12
C CYS A 371 0.55 -17.33 47.48
N GLY A 372 0.49 -18.66 47.30
CA GLY A 372 -0.76 -19.43 47.45
C GLY A 372 -1.77 -19.15 46.33
N THR A 373 -1.29 -18.77 45.14
CA THR A 373 -2.09 -18.29 43.99
C THR A 373 -1.93 -19.21 42.79
N GLU A 374 -2.95 -19.25 41.92
CA GLU A 374 -2.93 -20.05 40.69
C GLU A 374 -2.48 -19.23 39.46
N ALA A 375 -1.89 -19.92 38.48
CA ALA A 375 -1.54 -19.34 37.19
C ALA A 375 -2.78 -19.21 36.29
N ALA A 376 -2.91 -18.08 35.60
CA ALA A 376 -3.96 -17.84 34.61
C ALA A 376 -3.91 -18.93 33.50
N PRO A 377 -5.00 -19.70 33.28
CA PRO A 377 -4.99 -20.78 32.31
C PRO A 377 -4.72 -20.32 30.88
N GLN A 378 -3.94 -21.12 30.14
CA GLN A 378 -3.56 -20.86 28.74
C GLN A 378 -4.75 -20.57 27.79
N HIS A 379 -5.96 -21.07 28.11
CA HIS A 379 -7.17 -20.89 27.32
C HIS A 379 -7.88 -19.53 27.53
N CYS A 380 -7.55 -18.78 28.58
CA CYS A 380 -8.04 -17.41 28.77
C CYS A 380 -7.34 -16.42 27.83
N PHE A 381 -6.14 -16.74 27.36
CA PHE A 381 -5.41 -15.98 26.34
C PHE A 381 -5.88 -16.34 24.91
N PRO A 382 -5.78 -15.42 23.93
CA PRO A 382 -6.32 -15.64 22.59
C PRO A 382 -5.38 -16.49 21.70
N LEU A 383 -5.93 -17.50 21.03
CA LEU A 383 -5.22 -18.35 20.06
C LEU A 383 -5.04 -17.64 18.70
N LYS A 384 -4.17 -16.62 18.63
CA LYS A 384 -3.89 -15.84 17.41
C LYS A 384 -2.77 -16.46 16.57
N SER A 385 -2.99 -16.59 15.26
CA SER A 385 -2.06 -17.25 14.33
C SER A 385 -0.77 -16.46 14.11
N SER A 386 0.37 -17.16 14.09
CA SER A 386 1.75 -16.60 14.12
C SER A 386 2.25 -16.04 12.78
N VAL A 387 1.37 -15.53 11.92
CA VAL A 387 1.72 -15.09 10.55
C VAL A 387 1.67 -13.58 10.44
N HIS A 388 2.84 -12.95 10.59
CA HIS A 388 3.05 -11.52 10.37
C HIS A 388 4.29 -11.26 9.50
N SER A 389 4.44 -10.06 8.94
CA SER A 389 5.55 -9.72 8.02
C SER A 389 6.82 -9.19 8.67
N PHE A 390 6.80 -8.85 9.98
CA PHE A 390 7.95 -8.35 10.72
C PHE A 390 9.12 -9.36 10.77
N ARG A 391 10.35 -8.84 10.68
CA ARG A 391 11.61 -9.61 10.77
C ARG A 391 12.69 -8.78 11.47
N GLU A 392 13.63 -9.47 12.10
CA GLU A 392 14.84 -8.86 12.69
C GLU A 392 15.63 -8.10 11.59
N SER A 393 16.29 -6.99 11.96
CA SER A 393 16.93 -5.97 11.11
C SER A 393 16.02 -5.07 10.24
N MET A 394 14.69 -5.26 10.26
CA MET A 394 13.78 -4.33 9.57
C MET A 394 13.70 -2.96 10.28
N LYS A 395 13.42 -1.91 9.51
CA LYS A 395 13.20 -0.54 10.01
C LYS A 395 11.72 -0.16 9.96
N LEU A 396 11.30 0.65 10.93
CA LEU A 396 9.98 1.27 11.03
C LEU A 396 10.08 2.61 11.79
N GLU A 397 8.97 3.31 11.96
CA GLU A 397 8.85 4.53 12.79
C GLU A 397 8.11 4.18 14.09
N ALA A 398 8.60 4.59 15.27
CA ALA A 398 7.96 4.22 16.55
C ALA A 398 7.93 5.37 17.55
N VAL A 399 6.88 5.42 18.37
CA VAL A 399 6.75 6.34 19.50
C VAL A 399 7.78 5.98 20.59
N ASN A 400 8.36 6.98 21.25
CA ASN A 400 9.10 6.76 22.48
C ASN A 400 8.12 6.70 23.67
N PRO A 401 8.02 5.59 24.42
CA PRO A 401 7.08 5.47 25.54
C PRO A 401 7.34 6.49 26.66
N LEU A 402 8.57 6.97 26.84
CA LEU A 402 8.93 7.96 27.87
C LEU A 402 8.80 9.41 27.40
N SER A 403 8.60 9.65 26.10
CA SER A 403 8.25 10.96 25.54
C SER A 403 7.34 10.78 24.33
N PRO A 404 6.04 10.47 24.56
CA PRO A 404 5.12 10.04 23.51
C PRO A 404 4.99 11.02 22.34
N GLU A 405 5.27 12.30 22.54
CA GLU A 405 5.31 13.33 21.50
C GLU A 405 6.41 13.12 20.44
N HIS A 406 7.40 12.26 20.68
CA HIS A 406 8.52 12.02 19.78
C HIS A 406 8.45 10.64 19.09
N ILE A 407 8.28 10.64 17.76
CA ILE A 407 8.43 9.45 16.92
C ILE A 407 9.87 9.37 16.41
N HIS A 408 10.47 8.17 16.48
CA HIS A 408 11.85 7.89 16.17
C HIS A 408 11.99 6.87 15.04
N VAL A 409 13.09 6.94 14.29
CA VAL A 409 13.60 5.81 13.50
C VAL A 409 13.80 4.63 14.45
N ALA A 410 13.25 3.46 14.12
CA ALA A 410 13.33 2.27 14.96
C ALA A 410 13.80 1.04 14.17
N THR A 411 14.50 0.14 14.87
CA THR A 411 14.97 -1.14 14.32
C THR A 411 14.35 -2.31 15.07
N VAL A 412 13.78 -3.28 14.34
CA VAL A 412 13.38 -4.58 14.88
C VAL A 412 14.63 -5.38 15.23
N VAL A 413 14.94 -5.50 16.52
CA VAL A 413 16.11 -6.24 17.04
C VAL A 413 15.79 -7.72 17.19
N LYS A 414 14.60 -8.04 17.71
CA LYS A 414 14.18 -9.40 18.09
C LYS A 414 12.72 -9.62 17.73
N VAL A 415 12.34 -10.84 17.36
CA VAL A 415 10.94 -11.23 17.08
C VAL A 415 10.59 -12.52 17.83
N ARG A 416 9.57 -12.53 18.68
CA ARG A 416 9.08 -13.74 19.39
C ARG A 416 7.55 -13.76 19.49
N GLY A 417 6.92 -14.82 19.00
CA GLY A 417 5.45 -14.92 18.97
C GLY A 417 4.82 -13.79 18.14
N GLN A 418 4.07 -12.90 18.80
CA GLN A 418 3.46 -11.70 18.21
C GLN A 418 4.16 -10.41 18.69
N TYR A 419 5.35 -10.52 19.30
CA TYR A 419 6.07 -9.42 19.95
C TYR A 419 7.39 -9.14 19.25
N ILE A 420 7.72 -7.87 19.14
CA ILE A 420 8.95 -7.36 18.55
C ILE A 420 9.65 -6.43 19.54
N TRP A 421 10.98 -6.54 19.60
CA TRP A 421 11.84 -5.68 20.39
C TRP A 421 12.40 -4.59 19.47
N LEU A 422 12.20 -3.33 19.84
CA LEU A 422 12.61 -2.17 19.06
C LEU A 422 13.76 -1.43 19.74
N ASN A 423 14.82 -1.16 18.97
CA ASN A 423 15.81 -0.16 19.35
C ASN A 423 15.45 1.17 18.68
N LEU A 424 15.35 2.24 19.47
CA LEU A 424 15.01 3.60 19.01
C LEU A 424 16.28 4.42 18.72
N GLU A 425 16.34 5.04 17.55
CA GLU A 425 17.50 5.79 17.07
C GLU A 425 17.31 7.31 17.17
N GLY A 426 18.40 8.04 17.41
CA GLY A 426 18.40 9.52 17.50
C GLY A 426 18.23 10.07 18.93
N LEU A 427 18.02 9.21 19.91
CA LEU A 427 18.01 9.56 21.33
C LEU A 427 19.38 10.08 21.80
N LYS A 428 19.38 10.93 22.84
CA LYS A 428 20.61 11.42 23.52
C LYS A 428 21.23 10.36 24.43
N GLU A 429 20.38 9.55 25.05
CA GLU A 429 20.71 8.47 25.97
C GLU A 429 20.02 7.21 25.43
N SER A 430 20.70 6.06 25.45
CA SER A 430 20.11 4.82 24.92
C SER A 430 19.05 4.31 25.88
N LEU A 431 17.82 4.14 25.40
CA LEU A 431 16.80 3.39 26.11
C LEU A 431 17.06 1.87 25.98
N PRO A 432 16.47 1.04 26.87
CA PRO A 432 16.37 -0.40 26.65
C PRO A 432 15.56 -0.73 25.38
N GLU A 433 15.63 -1.99 24.94
CA GLU A 433 14.79 -2.48 23.86
C GLU A 433 13.29 -2.37 24.24
N VAL A 434 12.52 -1.63 23.44
CA VAL A 434 11.08 -1.44 23.65
C VAL A 434 10.32 -2.66 23.15
N ILE A 435 9.56 -3.32 24.02
CA ILE A 435 8.76 -4.50 23.71
C ILE A 435 7.38 -4.04 23.24
N VAL A 436 7.03 -4.32 21.98
CA VAL A 436 5.70 -4.01 21.44
C VAL A 436 5.08 -5.20 20.73
N HIS A 437 3.75 -5.29 20.77
CA HIS A 437 3.00 -6.25 19.97
C HIS A 437 2.89 -5.76 18.52
N VAL A 438 2.85 -6.68 17.54
CA VAL A 438 2.79 -6.34 16.10
C VAL A 438 1.55 -5.55 15.68
N ASP A 439 0.47 -5.62 16.45
CA ASP A 439 -0.76 -4.84 16.26
C ASP A 439 -0.82 -3.55 17.10
N SER A 440 0.29 -3.13 17.73
CA SER A 440 0.37 -1.87 18.47
C SER A 440 0.00 -0.67 17.58
N MET A 441 -0.58 0.38 18.19
CA MET A 441 -0.93 1.64 17.52
C MET A 441 0.18 2.70 17.58
N ASP A 442 1.31 2.35 18.20
CA ASP A 442 2.48 3.23 18.44
C ASP A 442 3.68 2.92 17.52
N ILE A 443 3.44 2.09 16.50
CA ILE A 443 4.41 1.72 15.46
C ILE A 443 3.83 2.03 14.07
N PHE A 444 4.63 2.63 13.20
CA PHE A 444 4.21 3.17 11.92
C PHE A 444 5.15 2.72 10.80
N PRO A 445 4.67 2.64 9.55
CA PRO A 445 5.52 2.33 8.40
C PRO A 445 6.52 3.45 8.14
N VAL A 446 7.61 3.10 7.45
CA VAL A 446 8.59 4.05 6.92
C VAL A 446 7.91 5.15 6.10
N SER A 447 8.33 6.40 6.32
CA SER A 447 7.76 7.64 5.77
C SER A 447 6.32 7.95 6.23
N TRP A 448 5.82 7.40 7.34
CA TRP A 448 4.55 7.84 7.92
C TRP A 448 4.64 9.30 8.42
N CYS A 449 5.70 9.64 9.14
CA CYS A 449 6.02 11.00 9.58
C CYS A 449 6.15 11.95 8.38
N GLU A 450 6.90 11.56 7.34
CA GLU A 450 7.06 12.34 6.10
C GLU A 450 5.72 12.56 5.39
N THR A 451 4.86 11.55 5.34
CA THR A 451 3.54 11.60 4.68
C THR A 451 2.55 12.50 5.40
N ASN A 452 2.55 12.46 6.75
CA ASN A 452 1.60 13.22 7.57
C ASN A 452 2.16 14.57 8.07
N GLY A 453 3.44 14.88 7.82
CA GLY A 453 4.10 16.11 8.28
C GLY A 453 4.57 16.09 9.74
N TYR A 454 4.65 14.91 10.37
CA TYR A 454 5.08 14.76 11.77
C TYR A 454 6.62 14.77 11.90
N PRO A 455 7.21 15.36 12.95
CA PRO A 455 8.67 15.36 13.14
C PRO A 455 9.25 13.97 13.45
N LEU A 456 10.13 13.46 12.58
CA LEU A 456 10.85 12.20 12.77
C LEU A 456 12.25 12.41 13.39
N GLN A 457 12.44 11.89 14.60
CA GLN A 457 13.74 11.85 15.28
C GLN A 457 14.63 10.75 14.68
N HIS A 458 15.91 11.07 14.47
CA HIS A 458 16.87 10.20 13.79
C HIS A 458 18.31 10.54 14.22
N THR A 459 19.26 9.63 14.05
CA THR A 459 20.67 9.92 14.35
C THR A 459 21.24 10.97 13.39
N ARG A 460 21.56 12.16 13.90
CA ARG A 460 22.38 13.16 13.19
C ARG A 460 23.83 12.68 13.08
N LYS A 461 24.12 11.74 12.17
CA LYS A 461 25.51 11.35 11.86
C LYS A 461 26.27 12.60 11.37
N PRO A 462 27.37 13.04 12.01
CA PRO A 462 28.23 14.06 11.41
C PRO A 462 28.76 13.50 10.09
N LYS A 463 28.59 14.24 8.98
CA LYS A 463 28.97 13.79 7.65
C LYS A 463 30.47 13.54 7.57
N ALA A 464 30.86 12.29 7.79
CA ALA A 464 32.23 11.83 7.59
C ALA A 464 32.63 12.19 6.16
N LEU A 465 33.61 13.08 6.03
CA LEU A 465 34.12 13.54 4.74
C LEU A 465 34.73 12.35 3.99
N ARG A 466 33.89 11.65 3.20
CA ARG A 466 34.34 10.65 2.23
C ARG A 466 35.34 11.33 1.32
N GLN A 467 36.63 11.12 1.61
CA GLN A 467 37.73 11.61 0.78
C GLN A 467 37.52 11.06 -0.62
N ARG A 468 37.03 11.90 -1.52
CA ARG A 468 37.05 11.62 -2.95
C ARG A 468 38.51 11.39 -3.31
N ARG A 469 38.88 10.16 -3.69
CA ARG A 469 40.21 9.88 -4.24
C ARG A 469 40.30 10.58 -5.59
N VAL A 470 40.70 11.85 -5.57
CA VAL A 470 40.83 12.67 -6.78
C VAL A 470 41.93 12.07 -7.64
N ALA A 471 41.56 11.59 -8.82
CA ALA A 471 42.53 11.31 -9.87
C ALA A 471 43.15 12.65 -10.30
N VAL A 472 44.43 12.85 -10.02
CA VAL A 472 45.12 14.12 -10.24
C VAL A 472 45.23 14.41 -11.74
N VAL A 473 44.61 15.51 -12.16
CA VAL A 473 44.85 16.16 -13.46
C VAL A 473 45.25 17.61 -13.15
N GLN A 474 46.35 18.07 -13.73
CA GLN A 474 46.95 19.36 -13.39
C GLN A 474 46.16 20.55 -14.00
N PRO A 475 46.06 21.69 -13.31
CA PRO A 475 45.43 22.90 -13.85
C PRO A 475 46.40 23.75 -14.67
N GLU A 476 45.95 24.23 -15.84
CA GLU A 476 46.58 25.37 -16.52
C GLU A 476 45.97 26.71 -16.05
N LYS A 477 46.62 27.84 -16.38
CA LYS A 477 46.59 29.06 -15.56
C LYS A 477 45.50 30.09 -15.93
N HIS A 478 44.89 30.64 -14.87
CA HIS A 478 44.35 32.00 -14.67
C HIS A 478 44.06 32.94 -15.85
N ARG A 479 42.90 33.62 -15.77
CA ARG A 479 42.81 35.10 -15.76
C ARG A 479 41.50 35.56 -15.10
N ASP A 480 41.53 36.74 -14.48
CA ASP A 480 40.58 37.18 -13.43
C ASP A 480 39.80 38.47 -13.77
N LEU A 481 38.96 38.89 -12.82
CA LEU A 481 38.29 40.20 -12.65
C LEU A 481 36.94 40.42 -13.40
N PRO A 482 36.02 41.24 -12.84
CA PRO A 482 35.65 41.35 -11.41
C PRO A 482 34.11 41.36 -11.18
N LYS A 483 33.69 41.36 -9.90
CA LYS A 483 32.27 41.52 -9.50
C LYS A 483 31.75 42.94 -9.69
N ALA A 484 30.45 43.06 -9.93
CA ALA A 484 29.64 44.26 -9.68
C ALA A 484 28.39 43.89 -8.87
N SER A 485 27.86 44.83 -8.06
CA SER A 485 26.65 44.67 -7.24
C SER A 485 25.45 45.42 -7.83
N PRO A 486 24.21 45.00 -7.54
CA PRO A 486 23.01 45.79 -7.76
C PRO A 486 22.61 46.58 -6.49
N SER A 487 21.86 47.67 -6.69
CA SER A 487 21.44 48.62 -5.65
C SER A 487 19.91 48.71 -5.49
N ASN A 488 19.45 49.56 -4.57
CA ASN A 488 18.09 49.61 -4.04
C ASN A 488 16.98 50.06 -5.02
N ALA A 489 15.77 49.51 -4.78
CA ALA A 489 14.45 50.18 -4.89
C ALA A 489 13.93 50.55 -6.31
N PRO A 490 12.60 50.84 -6.47
CA PRO A 490 11.54 50.95 -5.46
C PRO A 490 10.37 49.95 -5.62
N ARG A 491 9.49 49.94 -4.61
CA ARG A 491 8.18 49.26 -4.63
C ARG A 491 7.15 50.08 -5.43
N HIS A 492 6.24 49.42 -6.12
CA HIS A 492 4.89 49.94 -6.36
C HIS A 492 3.86 48.98 -5.75
N GLN A 493 2.77 49.54 -5.25
CA GLN A 493 1.80 48.84 -4.41
C GLN A 493 0.39 48.98 -5.01
N ALA A 494 -0.30 47.86 -5.20
CA ALA A 494 -1.73 47.77 -5.51
C ALA A 494 -2.32 46.65 -4.63
N ARG A 495 -3.54 46.84 -4.11
CA ARG A 495 -4.08 46.04 -2.99
C ARG A 495 -5.59 45.80 -3.11
N SER A 496 -5.98 44.53 -3.13
CA SER A 496 -7.34 44.01 -2.92
C SER A 496 -7.18 42.49 -2.70
N GLN A 497 -7.25 41.94 -1.48
CA GLN A 497 -8.39 41.77 -0.55
C GLN A 497 -9.39 40.67 -0.97
N SER A 498 -9.84 39.91 0.04
CA SER A 498 -10.42 38.56 -0.01
C SER A 498 -9.50 37.48 -0.63
N GLU A 499 -9.42 36.25 -0.11
CA GLU A 499 -10.06 35.65 1.08
C GLU A 499 -9.06 34.66 1.73
N TYR A 500 -9.12 34.48 3.06
CA TYR A 500 -8.18 33.61 3.79
C TYR A 500 -8.92 32.40 4.39
N VAL A 501 -8.75 31.23 3.76
CA VAL A 501 -9.05 29.90 4.31
C VAL A 501 -7.83 29.02 4.04
N GLY A 502 -7.40 28.21 5.02
CA GLY A 502 -6.06 27.63 5.06
C GLY A 502 -5.76 26.59 3.98
N GLN A 503 -4.63 26.73 3.28
CA GLN A 503 -4.11 25.74 2.33
C GLN A 503 -2.56 25.68 2.32
N ASN A 504 -1.95 24.88 3.21
CA ASN A 504 -0.55 24.45 3.06
C ASN A 504 -0.42 23.10 2.31
N ASN A 505 -1.44 22.24 2.34
CA ASN A 505 -1.42 20.92 1.68
C ASN A 505 -1.34 20.98 0.14
N GLY A 506 -1.66 22.12 -0.48
CA GLY A 506 -1.61 22.27 -1.93
C GLY A 506 -0.19 22.19 -2.54
N LYS A 507 0.87 22.43 -1.75
CA LYS A 507 2.23 22.64 -2.28
C LYS A 507 2.85 21.41 -2.95
N TYR A 508 2.55 20.19 -2.48
CA TYR A 508 3.14 18.94 -2.98
C TYR A 508 2.15 18.05 -3.75
N SER A 509 0.89 18.49 -3.87
CA SER A 509 -0.16 17.77 -4.60
C SER A 509 -0.11 18.07 -6.09
N CYS A 510 0.17 17.06 -6.90
CA CYS A 510 0.24 17.15 -8.35
C CYS A 510 -1.17 17.31 -8.94
N PRO A 511 -1.43 18.34 -9.78
CA PRO A 511 -2.65 18.40 -10.58
C PRO A 511 -2.74 17.22 -11.55
N LYS A 512 -3.97 16.88 -12.01
CA LYS A 512 -4.20 15.87 -13.05
C LYS A 512 -3.35 16.16 -14.28
N ILE A 513 -2.45 15.24 -14.65
CA ILE A 513 -1.61 15.33 -15.84
C ILE A 513 -2.31 14.67 -17.00
N TYR A 514 -2.80 15.49 -17.93
CA TYR A 514 -3.51 15.03 -19.12
C TYR A 514 -2.53 14.57 -20.21
N PHE A 515 -2.86 13.49 -20.91
CA PHE A 515 -2.20 13.10 -22.15
C PHE A 515 -3.01 13.64 -23.34
N ASN A 516 -2.51 14.71 -23.97
CA ASN A 516 -3.21 15.35 -25.06
C ASN A 516 -2.94 14.60 -26.38
N HIS A 517 -3.58 13.45 -26.58
CA HIS A 517 -3.31 12.50 -27.67
C HIS A 517 -3.39 13.08 -29.10
N ARG A 518 -4.04 14.25 -29.27
CA ARG A 518 -4.12 15.01 -30.53
C ARG A 518 -2.86 15.83 -30.84
N CYS A 519 -2.03 16.14 -29.85
CA CYS A 519 -0.80 16.91 -29.99
C CYS A 519 0.31 16.14 -30.74
N PHE A 520 1.30 16.87 -31.26
CA PHE A 520 2.44 16.28 -31.97
C PHE A 520 3.34 15.47 -31.02
N SER A 521 3.50 14.16 -31.29
CA SER A 521 4.17 13.19 -30.41
C SER A 521 5.70 13.14 -30.51
N GLY A 522 6.32 13.98 -31.34
CA GLY A 522 7.77 13.95 -31.55
C GLY A 522 8.29 12.73 -32.33
N PRO A 523 9.63 12.59 -32.45
CA PRO A 523 10.27 11.48 -33.17
C PRO A 523 10.56 10.25 -32.29
N TYR A 524 10.54 10.37 -30.96
CA TYR A 524 10.87 9.27 -30.04
C TYR A 524 9.66 8.40 -29.64
N LEU A 525 8.45 8.98 -29.60
CA LEU A 525 7.23 8.35 -29.09
C LEU A 525 6.30 7.86 -30.22
N ASN A 526 5.63 6.73 -30.01
CA ASN A 526 4.69 6.18 -30.98
C ASN A 526 3.29 6.78 -30.81
N LYS A 527 2.79 7.50 -31.82
CA LYS A 527 1.46 8.14 -31.80
C LYS A 527 0.32 7.14 -31.55
N GLY A 528 0.40 5.92 -32.08
CA GLY A 528 -0.62 4.89 -31.84
C GLY A 528 -0.70 4.53 -30.35
N ARG A 529 0.45 4.19 -29.76
CA ARG A 529 0.54 3.86 -28.33
C ARG A 529 0.24 5.03 -27.39
N ILE A 530 0.46 6.27 -27.81
CA ILE A 530 0.00 7.44 -27.06
C ILE A 530 -1.53 7.53 -27.04
N ALA A 531 -2.23 7.11 -28.08
CA ALA A 531 -3.69 7.02 -28.10
C ALA A 531 -4.24 5.79 -27.35
N GLU A 532 -3.37 4.88 -26.90
CA GLU A 532 -3.68 3.74 -26.02
C GLU A 532 -3.44 4.07 -24.53
N LEU A 533 -2.95 5.28 -24.20
CA LEU A 533 -2.76 5.74 -22.81
C LEU A 533 -4.07 6.21 -22.17
N PRO A 534 -4.18 6.20 -20.83
CA PRO A 534 -5.27 6.89 -20.12
C PRO A 534 -5.27 8.38 -20.45
N GLN A 535 -6.44 9.03 -20.37
CA GLN A 535 -6.60 10.45 -20.67
C GLN A 535 -5.85 11.36 -19.69
N CYS A 536 -5.69 10.94 -18.43
CA CYS A 536 -4.87 11.62 -17.43
C CYS A 536 -4.32 10.67 -16.36
N VAL A 537 -3.39 11.17 -15.54
CA VAL A 537 -2.85 10.52 -14.34
C VAL A 537 -2.86 11.53 -13.18
N GLY A 538 -3.21 11.08 -11.97
CA GLY A 538 -3.36 11.93 -10.79
C GLY A 538 -4.81 12.38 -10.52
N PRO A 539 -5.05 13.26 -9.54
CA PRO A 539 -4.05 13.96 -8.71
C PRO A 539 -3.38 13.01 -7.71
N GLY A 540 -2.35 13.50 -7.00
CA GLY A 540 -1.58 12.72 -6.03
C GLY A 540 -0.19 13.31 -5.81
N SER A 541 0.73 12.63 -5.12
CA SER A 541 2.11 13.11 -4.92
C SER A 541 2.80 13.46 -6.25
N CYS A 542 3.46 14.63 -6.33
CA CYS A 542 4.24 15.05 -7.50
C CYS A 542 5.25 14.00 -7.96
N ILE A 543 5.90 13.31 -7.03
CA ILE A 543 6.87 12.26 -7.34
C ILE A 543 6.16 11.08 -8.01
N LEU A 544 5.10 10.56 -7.39
CA LEU A 544 4.39 9.36 -7.88
C LEU A 544 3.70 9.60 -9.23
N VAL A 545 2.98 10.73 -9.38
CA VAL A 545 2.27 11.07 -10.61
C VAL A 545 3.25 11.28 -11.77
N LEU A 546 4.37 11.98 -11.55
CA LEU A 546 5.39 12.17 -12.59
C LEU A 546 6.16 10.88 -12.90
N LYS A 547 6.46 10.04 -11.91
CA LYS A 547 7.08 8.71 -12.08
C LYS A 547 6.24 7.81 -12.99
N GLU A 548 4.92 7.77 -12.79
CA GLU A 548 4.02 6.99 -13.63
C GLU A 548 3.88 7.59 -15.03
N VAL A 549 3.63 8.91 -15.15
CA VAL A 549 3.56 9.61 -16.45
C VAL A 549 4.80 9.36 -17.31
N LEU A 550 6.01 9.45 -16.72
CA LEU A 550 7.25 9.17 -17.44
C LEU A 550 7.41 7.68 -17.78
N THR A 551 6.96 6.77 -16.92
CA THR A 551 7.00 5.32 -17.19
C THR A 551 6.10 4.95 -18.36
N LEU A 552 4.89 5.52 -18.44
CA LEU A 552 3.99 5.40 -19.58
C LEU A 552 4.62 5.96 -20.86
N LEU A 553 5.23 7.15 -20.81
CA LEU A 553 5.94 7.75 -21.96
C LEU A 553 7.15 6.91 -22.42
N ILE A 554 7.90 6.33 -21.48
CA ILE A 554 9.01 5.42 -21.78
C ILE A 554 8.50 4.16 -22.51
N ASN A 555 7.37 3.59 -22.09
CA ASN A 555 6.79 2.37 -22.67
C ASN A 555 6.12 2.61 -24.04
N THR A 556 5.51 3.77 -24.26
CA THR A 556 4.96 4.15 -25.59
C THR A 556 6.03 4.47 -26.63
N ALA A 557 7.30 4.60 -26.24
CA ALA A 557 8.42 4.89 -27.15
C ALA A 557 8.68 3.81 -28.21
N TYR A 558 9.16 4.22 -29.40
CA TYR A 558 9.67 3.28 -30.40
C TYR A 558 10.93 2.53 -29.91
N LYS A 559 11.71 3.19 -29.04
CA LYS A 559 12.89 2.67 -28.35
C LYS A 559 12.94 3.26 -26.93
N PRO A 560 12.37 2.59 -25.91
CA PRO A 560 12.34 3.06 -24.52
C PRO A 560 13.72 3.51 -24.00
N SER A 561 14.78 2.76 -24.33
CA SER A 561 16.16 3.09 -23.97
C SER A 561 16.79 4.27 -24.74
N ARG A 562 16.04 4.99 -25.59
CA ARG A 562 16.42 6.33 -26.08
C ARG A 562 15.74 7.42 -25.24
N VAL A 563 14.43 7.33 -25.03
CA VAL A 563 13.67 8.25 -24.16
C VAL A 563 14.32 8.31 -22.77
N LEU A 564 14.58 7.16 -22.15
CA LEU A 564 15.24 7.08 -20.84
C LEU A 564 16.61 7.79 -20.78
N ARG A 565 17.33 7.93 -21.91
CA ARG A 565 18.62 8.66 -21.99
C ARG A 565 18.50 10.15 -22.30
N GLU A 566 17.41 10.59 -22.93
CA GLU A 566 17.13 12.03 -23.09
C GLU A 566 16.52 12.62 -21.79
N LEU A 567 15.91 11.76 -20.95
CA LEU A 567 15.41 12.10 -19.61
C LEU A 567 16.50 12.07 -18.52
N GLN A 568 17.53 11.23 -18.69
CA GLN A 568 18.63 11.06 -17.73
C GLN A 568 19.30 12.40 -17.35
N LEU A 569 19.72 12.51 -16.10
CA LEU A 569 20.43 13.66 -15.55
C LEU A 569 21.65 14.07 -16.40
N ASN A 570 21.68 15.36 -16.76
CA ASN A 570 22.83 16.10 -17.30
C ASN A 570 23.01 17.38 -16.45
N GLU A 571 24.24 17.84 -16.31
CA GLU A 571 24.67 18.83 -15.28
C GLU A 571 24.05 20.24 -15.42
N ASP A 572 23.44 20.56 -16.56
CA ASP A 572 22.81 21.87 -16.84
C ASP A 572 21.49 22.12 -16.10
N MET A 573 20.86 21.08 -15.53
CA MET A 573 19.54 21.20 -14.89
C MET A 573 19.67 21.35 -13.37
N ARG A 574 19.42 22.56 -12.88
CA ARG A 574 19.19 22.83 -11.46
C ARG A 574 17.69 22.86 -11.15
N TRP A 575 17.12 21.71 -10.84
CA TRP A 575 16.05 21.68 -9.85
C TRP A 575 16.66 21.33 -8.48
N GLN A 576 15.92 21.49 -7.40
CA GLN A 576 16.24 20.85 -6.12
C GLN A 576 15.34 19.61 -5.99
N GLY A 577 15.46 18.71 -6.97
CA GLY A 577 14.47 17.68 -7.22
C GLY A 577 14.55 16.47 -6.29
N HIS A 578 13.68 15.51 -6.55
CA HIS A 578 13.81 14.14 -6.05
C HIS A 578 14.33 13.24 -7.19
N ARG A 579 15.18 12.25 -6.86
CA ARG A 579 15.97 11.48 -7.84
C ARG A 579 15.40 10.09 -8.06
N GLU A 580 14.64 9.91 -9.14
CA GLU A 580 13.94 8.66 -9.44
C GLU A 580 14.67 7.76 -10.43
N THR A 581 14.79 6.48 -10.12
CA THR A 581 15.48 5.51 -10.99
C THR A 581 14.49 4.74 -11.87
N LEU A 582 14.11 5.37 -12.98
CA LEU A 582 13.20 4.79 -13.96
C LEU A 582 13.83 3.59 -14.69
N LYS A 583 12.98 2.59 -14.97
CA LYS A 583 13.35 1.29 -15.55
C LYS A 583 12.69 1.12 -16.92
N ALA A 584 13.41 0.58 -17.91
CA ALA A 584 12.87 0.33 -19.26
C ALA A 584 13.32 -1.03 -19.81
N LYS A 585 12.38 -1.86 -20.28
CA LYS A 585 12.67 -3.18 -20.90
C LYS A 585 12.53 -3.08 -22.42
N TYR A 586 13.56 -3.48 -23.18
CA TYR A 586 13.52 -3.45 -24.64
C TYR A 586 14.34 -4.60 -25.25
N ARG A 587 13.71 -5.42 -26.10
CA ARG A 587 14.33 -6.59 -26.76
C ARG A 587 15.08 -7.51 -25.77
N GLY A 588 14.41 -7.88 -24.68
CA GLY A 588 14.97 -8.75 -23.63
C GLY A 588 15.98 -8.07 -22.69
N LYS A 589 16.50 -6.88 -23.02
CA LYS A 589 17.45 -6.14 -22.17
C LYS A 589 16.73 -5.11 -21.30
N SER A 590 17.13 -5.02 -20.04
CA SER A 590 16.68 -3.99 -19.10
C SER A 590 17.67 -2.83 -19.06
N TYR A 591 17.14 -1.61 -18.92
CA TYR A 591 17.89 -0.37 -18.78
C TYR A 591 17.38 0.37 -17.54
N ARG A 592 18.27 1.04 -16.80
CA ARG A 592 17.95 1.94 -15.68
C ARG A 592 18.60 3.29 -15.96
N ALA A 593 17.96 4.39 -15.56
CA ALA A 593 18.61 5.70 -15.47
C ALA A 593 17.93 6.54 -14.39
N THR A 594 18.71 7.35 -13.70
CA THR A 594 18.20 8.32 -12.71
C THR A 594 17.76 9.59 -13.42
N VAL A 595 16.52 10.01 -13.14
CA VAL A 595 15.84 11.19 -13.64
C VAL A 595 15.49 12.07 -12.45
N GLU A 596 15.61 13.38 -12.60
CA GLU A 596 15.19 14.32 -11.57
C GLU A 596 13.73 14.73 -11.79
N LEU A 597 12.90 14.58 -10.74
CA LEU A 597 11.51 15.01 -10.71
C LEU A 597 11.34 16.23 -9.79
N VAL A 598 10.39 17.10 -10.13
CA VAL A 598 10.03 18.24 -9.29
C VAL A 598 9.16 17.76 -8.12
N ARG A 599 9.37 18.36 -6.93
CA ARG A 599 8.65 17.98 -5.70
C ARG A 599 7.34 18.74 -5.52
N THR A 600 7.21 19.95 -6.08
CA THR A 600 6.12 20.89 -5.79
C THR A 600 5.24 21.21 -7.00
N ALA A 601 3.95 21.46 -6.73
CA ALA A 601 2.89 21.60 -7.72
C ALA A 601 3.09 22.78 -8.70
N ASP A 602 3.69 23.87 -8.25
CA ASP A 602 4.04 25.05 -9.04
C ASP A 602 5.04 24.73 -10.16
N GLN A 603 5.95 23.78 -9.92
CA GLN A 603 7.01 23.41 -10.88
C GLN A 603 6.53 22.37 -11.92
N VAL A 604 5.43 21.66 -11.64
CA VAL A 604 4.90 20.56 -12.47
C VAL A 604 4.60 21.00 -13.90
N ALA A 605 4.03 22.19 -14.10
CA ALA A 605 3.66 22.69 -15.42
C ALA A 605 4.89 22.90 -16.34
N GLU A 606 5.93 23.56 -15.82
CA GLU A 606 7.17 23.82 -16.55
C GLU A 606 8.02 22.54 -16.69
N PHE A 607 7.99 21.64 -15.71
CA PHE A 607 8.60 20.31 -15.82
C PHE A 607 8.02 19.51 -17.00
N CYS A 608 6.69 19.48 -17.14
CA CYS A 608 6.02 18.80 -18.25
C CYS A 608 6.37 19.44 -19.60
N ARG A 609 6.31 20.78 -19.72
CA ARG A 609 6.67 21.51 -20.95
C ARG A 609 8.14 21.28 -21.34
N ARG A 610 9.09 21.35 -20.40
CA ARG A 610 10.51 21.08 -20.66
C ARG A 610 10.79 19.64 -21.04
N THR A 611 10.11 18.69 -20.39
CA THR A 611 10.25 17.27 -20.73
C THR A 611 9.73 16.98 -22.14
N CYS A 612 8.59 17.58 -22.52
CA CYS A 612 8.11 17.54 -23.89
C CYS A 612 9.14 18.10 -24.89
N MET A 613 9.75 19.25 -24.60
CA MET A 613 10.79 19.84 -25.45
C MET A 613 12.05 18.97 -25.55
N LYS A 614 12.50 18.33 -24.45
CA LYS A 614 13.61 17.34 -24.47
C LYS A 614 13.33 16.17 -25.42
N LEU A 615 12.07 15.74 -25.52
CA LEU A 615 11.61 14.65 -26.39
C LEU A 615 11.16 15.13 -27.79
N GLU A 616 11.47 16.37 -28.17
CA GLU A 616 11.16 16.98 -29.48
C GLU A 616 9.68 16.86 -29.89
N CYS A 617 8.77 16.89 -28.90
CA CYS A 617 7.31 16.84 -29.10
C CYS A 617 6.64 18.19 -28.78
N CYS A 618 5.32 18.26 -28.86
CA CYS A 618 4.55 19.44 -28.46
C CYS A 618 4.78 19.75 -26.96
N PRO A 619 5.08 21.00 -26.54
CA PRO A 619 5.14 21.40 -25.13
C PRO A 619 3.90 21.01 -24.32
N ASN A 620 2.74 20.92 -24.98
CA ASN A 620 1.46 20.51 -24.38
C ASN A 620 1.08 19.06 -24.76
N LEU A 621 2.03 18.17 -25.09
CA LEU A 621 1.72 16.75 -25.33
C LEU A 621 1.21 16.08 -24.04
N PHE A 622 1.81 16.41 -22.91
CA PHE A 622 1.29 16.09 -21.59
C PHE A 622 1.54 17.24 -20.61
N GLY A 623 0.70 17.35 -19.59
CA GLY A 623 0.80 18.38 -18.54
C GLY A 623 -0.53 18.67 -17.86
N PRO A 624 -0.59 19.65 -16.94
CA PRO A 624 -1.82 19.99 -16.22
C PRO A 624 -2.92 20.62 -17.08
N LEU A 625 -2.60 21.06 -18.30
CA LEU A 625 -3.56 21.64 -19.24
C LEU A 625 -4.11 20.57 -20.21
N MET A 626 -5.41 20.28 -20.10
CA MET A 626 -6.14 19.49 -21.09
C MET A 626 -6.36 20.30 -22.38
N VAL A 627 -6.09 19.69 -23.54
CA VAL A 627 -6.26 20.30 -24.87
C VAL A 627 -7.31 19.51 -25.65
N LEU A 628 -8.54 20.04 -25.69
CA LEU A 628 -9.71 19.37 -26.28
C LEU A 628 -9.65 19.31 -27.82
N GLU A 629 -9.64 20.48 -28.50
CA GLU A 629 -9.67 20.55 -29.97
C GLU A 629 -8.41 21.16 -30.60
N ARG A 630 -8.03 22.36 -30.16
CA ARG A 630 -6.95 23.15 -30.77
C ARG A 630 -5.85 23.42 -29.75
N CYS A 631 -4.64 22.98 -30.05
CA CYS A 631 -3.45 23.28 -29.25
C CYS A 631 -2.98 24.72 -29.50
N SER A 632 -2.68 25.49 -28.45
CA SER A 632 -2.16 26.87 -28.54
C SER A 632 -0.86 26.97 -29.36
N GLU A 633 0.02 25.98 -29.23
CA GLU A 633 1.25 25.82 -30.05
C GLU A 633 0.97 25.49 -31.54
N ASN A 634 -0.29 25.41 -31.97
CA ASN A 634 -0.75 25.06 -33.32
C ASN A 634 -0.12 23.78 -33.93
N CYS A 635 0.35 22.87 -33.08
CA CYS A 635 1.20 21.75 -33.47
C CYS A 635 0.57 20.76 -34.47
N ALA A 636 -0.77 20.71 -34.57
CA ALA A 636 -1.50 19.89 -35.54
C ALA A 636 -1.39 20.42 -36.98
N VAL A 637 -1.07 21.70 -37.18
CA VAL A 637 -0.95 22.36 -38.50
C VAL A 637 0.47 22.24 -39.06
N LEU A 638 1.45 21.89 -38.21
CA LEU A 638 2.86 21.79 -38.59
C LEU A 638 3.20 20.37 -39.07
N THR A 639 3.64 20.25 -40.33
CA THR A 639 4.19 18.98 -40.83
C THR A 639 5.41 18.57 -40.01
N LYS A 640 5.66 17.26 -39.87
CA LYS A 640 6.78 16.72 -39.08
C LYS A 640 8.13 17.39 -39.39
N THR A 641 8.39 17.64 -40.68
CA THR A 641 9.60 18.33 -41.17
C THR A 641 9.67 19.79 -40.71
N LYS A 642 8.54 20.50 -40.70
CA LYS A 642 8.45 21.90 -40.26
C LYS A 642 8.54 21.99 -38.73
N TYR A 643 7.90 21.09 -37.99
CA TYR A 643 7.98 21.08 -36.52
C TYR A 643 9.41 20.89 -36.01
N THR A 644 10.14 19.88 -36.53
CA THR A 644 11.54 19.64 -36.16
C THR A 644 12.48 20.79 -36.58
N HIS A 645 12.11 21.61 -37.58
CA HIS A 645 12.88 22.80 -37.96
C HIS A 645 12.75 23.96 -36.93
N TYR A 646 11.58 24.16 -36.33
CA TYR A 646 11.37 25.22 -35.33
C TYR A 646 11.71 24.81 -33.90
N TYR A 647 11.45 23.54 -33.52
CA TYR A 647 11.55 23.06 -32.13
C TYR A 647 12.58 21.94 -31.92
N GLY A 648 13.20 21.41 -32.97
CA GLY A 648 14.24 20.38 -32.86
C GLY A 648 15.59 20.97 -32.41
N LYS A 649 16.37 20.17 -31.68
CA LYS A 649 17.76 20.51 -31.33
C LYS A 649 18.54 20.77 -32.63
N LYS A 650 18.99 22.00 -32.89
CA LYS A 650 19.64 22.44 -34.14
C LYS A 650 20.67 21.41 -34.63
N SER A 651 20.28 20.61 -35.63
CA SER A 651 21.01 19.39 -35.97
C SER A 651 22.38 19.72 -36.57
N LYS A 652 23.44 19.10 -36.03
CA LYS A 652 24.74 19.04 -36.73
C LYS A 652 24.51 18.52 -38.16
N GLN A 653 25.19 19.15 -39.10
CA GLN A 653 24.95 19.12 -40.54
C GLN A 653 24.66 17.71 -41.09
N VAL A 654 23.74 17.59 -42.05
CA VAL A 654 23.48 16.34 -42.80
C VAL A 654 24.64 16.08 -43.77
N GLY A 655 25.78 15.68 -43.21
CA GLY A 655 27.01 15.35 -43.91
C GLY A 655 27.07 13.88 -44.29
N ARG A 656 27.33 13.62 -45.58
CA ARG A 656 27.69 12.28 -46.08
C ARG A 656 29.03 11.87 -45.43
N PRO A 657 29.15 10.69 -44.79
CA PRO A 657 30.29 10.40 -43.92
C PRO A 657 31.63 10.29 -44.68
N PRO A 658 32.66 11.07 -44.30
CA PRO A 658 34.05 10.72 -44.54
C PRO A 658 34.39 9.48 -43.70
N GLY A 659 35.16 8.53 -44.26
CA GLY A 659 35.48 7.28 -43.60
C GLY A 659 36.89 7.25 -42.99
N GLY A 660 36.97 6.91 -41.71
CA GLY A 660 38.24 6.76 -40.97
C GLY A 660 38.79 8.09 -40.41
N GLN A 661 39.72 8.06 -39.44
CA GLN A 661 40.43 6.90 -38.88
C GLN A 661 40.49 6.99 -37.35
N THR A 662 40.36 5.86 -36.65
CA THR A 662 40.86 5.69 -35.28
C THR A 662 42.37 5.50 -35.34
N ASN A 663 43.14 6.28 -34.57
CA ASN A 663 44.60 6.16 -34.52
C ASN A 663 45.02 4.90 -33.76
N LEU A 664 45.25 3.81 -34.50
CA LEU A 664 46.05 2.67 -34.07
C LEU A 664 47.15 2.41 -35.11
N LYS A 665 48.34 2.97 -34.87
CA LYS A 665 49.59 2.44 -35.41
C LYS A 665 50.08 1.37 -34.43
N GLY A 666 50.40 0.15 -34.83
CA GLY A 666 50.27 -0.46 -36.16
C GLY A 666 50.09 -1.99 -36.06
N GLY A 667 50.07 -2.73 -37.17
CA GLY A 667 50.25 -2.27 -38.55
C GLY A 667 50.10 -3.37 -39.61
N VAL A 668 50.62 -3.11 -40.80
CA VAL A 668 50.64 -3.99 -42.00
C VAL A 668 49.30 -4.16 -42.74
N LYS A 669 49.38 -4.17 -44.07
CA LYS A 669 48.28 -4.12 -45.08
C LYS A 669 47.95 -5.57 -45.53
N ARG A 670 46.84 -5.92 -46.22
CA ARG A 670 46.31 -5.45 -47.54
C ARG A 670 44.83 -5.92 -47.65
N ALA A 671 43.84 -5.12 -48.03
CA ALA A 671 43.52 -4.52 -49.34
C ALA A 671 42.80 -5.47 -50.35
N GLY A 672 41.51 -5.20 -50.62
CA GLY A 672 40.66 -5.84 -51.65
C GLY A 672 39.38 -5.02 -51.92
N ARG A 673 38.86 -5.00 -53.16
CA ARG A 673 37.74 -4.12 -53.58
C ARG A 673 36.79 -4.80 -54.59
N ARG A 674 35.54 -4.28 -54.67
CA ARG A 674 34.43 -4.62 -55.61
C ARG A 674 33.77 -5.98 -55.33
N ARG A 675 32.52 -6.26 -55.76
CA ARG A 675 31.57 -5.53 -56.63
C ARG A 675 30.14 -5.49 -56.03
N LYS A 676 29.11 -4.99 -56.74
CA LYS A 676 27.79 -4.60 -56.18
C LYS A 676 26.63 -4.90 -57.16
N LYS A 677 25.48 -5.39 -56.67
CA LYS A 677 24.19 -5.64 -57.40
C LYS A 677 24.27 -6.75 -58.49
N ARG A 678 23.19 -7.41 -58.99
CA ARG A 678 21.71 -7.30 -58.85
C ARG A 678 21.02 -8.58 -59.44
N LYS A 679 19.78 -8.91 -59.00
CA LYS A 679 18.80 -9.83 -59.66
C LYS A 679 19.26 -11.31 -59.79
N HIS A 680 18.43 -12.33 -60.09
CA HIS A 680 16.97 -12.39 -60.40
C HIS A 680 16.29 -13.61 -59.72
N CYS A 681 14.99 -13.80 -59.96
CA CYS A 681 14.16 -14.89 -59.42
C CYS A 681 14.21 -16.17 -60.27
N PHE A 682 14.07 -17.34 -59.60
CA PHE A 682 13.30 -18.59 -59.91
C PHE A 682 13.95 -19.75 -59.11
N VAL A 683 13.35 -20.90 -58.73
CA VAL A 683 11.99 -21.46 -58.47
C VAL A 683 12.23 -22.98 -58.28
N HIS A 684 11.66 -23.61 -57.24
CA HIS A 684 11.74 -25.07 -56.93
C HIS A 684 13.18 -25.63 -56.67
N LYS A 685 13.41 -26.86 -56.15
CA LYS A 685 12.60 -28.10 -56.09
C LYS A 685 12.99 -29.03 -54.91
N LYS A 686 12.03 -29.87 -54.48
CA LYS A 686 12.12 -31.16 -53.73
C LYS A 686 13.30 -31.51 -52.77
N LYS A 687 12.87 -31.82 -51.53
CA LYS A 687 12.96 -33.13 -50.82
C LYS A 687 14.31 -33.65 -50.27
N ARG A 688 14.29 -33.86 -48.94
CA ARG A 688 14.99 -34.86 -48.09
C ARG A 688 15.87 -35.93 -48.80
N SER A 689 17.08 -36.09 -48.25
CA SER A 689 17.67 -37.39 -47.86
C SER A 689 18.42 -37.19 -46.53
N SER A 690 18.86 -38.28 -45.86
CA SER A 690 19.24 -38.26 -44.43
C SER A 690 20.15 -39.42 -44.02
N ALA A 691 20.87 -39.22 -42.90
CA ALA A 691 21.53 -40.23 -42.05
C ALA A 691 22.81 -40.91 -42.59
N SER A 692 23.42 -41.72 -41.72
CA SER A 692 24.65 -42.55 -41.85
C SER A 692 25.98 -41.82 -42.07
N VAL A 693 27.13 -42.28 -41.57
CA VAL A 693 27.63 -42.68 -40.20
C VAL A 693 29.19 -42.72 -40.32
N ASP A 694 29.90 -43.22 -39.30
CA ASP A 694 31.33 -43.63 -39.32
C ASP A 694 32.38 -42.48 -39.39
N THR A 695 33.57 -42.57 -38.76
CA THR A 695 34.17 -43.62 -37.91
C THR A 695 35.17 -43.02 -36.90
N SER A 696 35.34 -43.67 -35.74
CA SER A 696 36.55 -43.57 -34.87
C SER A 696 37.67 -44.49 -35.43
N PRO A 697 38.96 -44.54 -34.96
CA PRO A 697 39.39 -44.63 -33.55
C PRO A 697 40.78 -44.03 -33.17
N GLY A 698 41.21 -44.25 -31.90
CA GLY A 698 42.59 -44.08 -31.41
C GLY A 698 42.82 -42.83 -30.54
N GLY A 699 43.52 -42.88 -29.39
CA GLY A 699 44.10 -44.03 -28.66
C GLY A 699 44.59 -43.64 -27.24
N SER A 700 44.64 -44.62 -26.33
CA SER A 700 44.90 -44.50 -24.86
C SER A 700 46.39 -44.81 -24.50
N PRO A 701 46.82 -45.16 -23.25
CA PRO A 701 46.27 -45.02 -21.87
C PRO A 701 47.34 -44.60 -20.79
N GLN A 702 47.10 -44.93 -19.50
CA GLN A 702 48.04 -45.06 -18.33
C GLN A 702 48.44 -43.79 -17.55
N ALA A 703 48.73 -43.83 -16.22
CA ALA A 703 48.50 -44.76 -15.07
C ALA A 703 49.11 -44.11 -13.78
N SER A 704 48.86 -44.47 -12.51
CA SER A 704 47.80 -45.17 -11.74
C SER A 704 47.66 -44.41 -10.37
N GLY A 705 47.00 -44.83 -9.29
CA GLY A 705 46.21 -46.04 -8.97
C GLY A 705 45.79 -46.06 -7.49
N GLU A 706 45.11 -47.16 -7.12
CA GLU A 706 45.25 -47.92 -5.86
C GLU A 706 44.82 -47.27 -4.51
N ASP A 707 44.02 -47.89 -3.62
CA ASP A 707 43.16 -49.10 -3.65
C ASP A 707 41.86 -48.78 -2.82
N GLU A 708 41.05 -49.60 -2.12
CA GLU A 708 41.03 -51.00 -1.64
C GLU A 708 39.56 -51.41 -1.32
N ASP A 709 39.24 -52.70 -1.10
CA ASP A 709 37.87 -53.27 -1.03
C ASP A 709 37.29 -53.46 0.41
N ASP A 710 35.96 -53.72 0.56
CA ASP A 710 35.42 -55.03 1.02
C ASP A 710 33.85 -55.13 0.98
N LEU A 711 33.31 -56.34 1.25
CA LEU A 711 31.88 -56.74 1.17
C LEU A 711 31.15 -56.66 2.57
N ASP A 712 29.93 -57.15 2.87
CA ASP A 712 29.09 -58.22 2.29
C ASP A 712 27.61 -58.25 2.82
N GLU A 713 26.81 -59.18 2.28
CA GLU A 713 25.55 -59.79 2.80
C GLU A 713 24.18 -59.04 2.85
N GLU A 714 23.10 -59.83 2.75
CA GLU A 714 21.67 -59.46 2.94
C GLU A 714 21.07 -60.14 4.20
N ASP A 715 19.86 -59.74 4.63
CA ASP A 715 18.98 -60.63 5.43
C ASP A 715 17.48 -60.33 5.18
N SER A 716 16.62 -61.34 5.38
CA SER A 716 15.19 -61.33 5.04
C SER A 716 14.34 -61.97 6.14
N LEU A 717 13.23 -61.34 6.55
CA LEU A 717 12.26 -61.96 7.46
C LEU A 717 10.78 -61.68 7.10
N SER A 718 9.99 -62.76 7.05
CA SER A 718 8.52 -62.86 6.95
C SER A 718 8.09 -64.26 7.43
N GLU A 719 6.82 -64.59 7.69
CA GLU A 719 5.55 -63.83 7.66
C GLU A 719 4.88 -63.87 9.05
N ASP A 720 3.70 -63.25 9.19
CA ASP A 720 2.57 -63.95 9.82
C ASP A 720 1.31 -63.77 8.97
N SER A 721 0.33 -64.68 9.12
CA SER A 721 -0.46 -65.19 8.01
C SER A 721 -1.99 -65.22 8.26
N SER A 722 -2.73 -65.81 7.31
CA SER A 722 -4.18 -66.11 7.32
C SER A 722 -5.14 -64.97 6.92
N SER A 723 -6.21 -65.19 6.14
CA SER A 723 -6.60 -66.36 5.31
C SER A 723 -7.83 -66.03 4.44
N GLU A 724 -7.89 -66.57 3.22
CA GLU A 724 -9.02 -67.27 2.53
C GLU A 724 -10.51 -66.83 2.73
N LEU A 725 -11.46 -66.97 1.78
CA LEU A 725 -11.53 -67.36 0.34
C LEU A 725 -12.93 -66.96 -0.20
N LEU A 726 -13.35 -67.52 -1.37
CA LEU A 726 -14.63 -67.40 -2.08
C LEU A 726 -14.71 -66.17 -3.02
N ASP A 727 -14.88 -66.26 -4.36
CA ASP A 727 -15.56 -67.23 -5.26
C ASP A 727 -17.10 -67.11 -5.19
N ASP A 728 -17.88 -66.85 -6.26
CA ASP A 728 -17.58 -66.64 -7.70
C ASP A 728 -18.55 -65.51 -8.24
N SER A 729 -18.95 -65.24 -9.49
CA SER A 729 -18.90 -65.94 -10.79
C SER A 729 -19.14 -65.04 -12.03
N GLU A 730 -19.06 -65.67 -13.20
CA GLU A 730 -19.80 -65.49 -14.48
C GLU A 730 -20.74 -64.28 -14.68
N GLN A 731 -20.92 -63.68 -15.87
CA GLN A 731 -20.72 -64.01 -17.31
C GLN A 731 -20.63 -62.65 -18.08
N SER A 732 -20.21 -62.48 -19.35
CA SER A 732 -19.53 -63.30 -20.36
C SER A 732 -19.06 -62.40 -21.52
N GLU A 733 -17.99 -62.80 -22.23
CA GLU A 733 -17.79 -62.74 -23.71
C GLU A 733 -18.10 -61.45 -24.55
N TRP A 734 -17.41 -61.11 -25.66
CA TRP A 734 -16.32 -61.74 -26.43
C TRP A 734 -15.58 -60.71 -27.32
N LYS A 735 -14.46 -61.16 -27.92
CA LYS A 735 -13.57 -60.43 -28.86
C LYS A 735 -14.29 -60.15 -30.20
N SER A 736 -13.92 -59.19 -31.06
CA SER A 736 -12.64 -59.20 -31.80
C SER A 736 -12.38 -57.94 -32.67
N GLN A 737 -11.10 -57.68 -32.94
CA GLN A 737 -10.54 -56.93 -34.08
C GLN A 737 -10.39 -57.84 -35.33
N PRO A 738 -9.83 -57.41 -36.49
CA PRO A 738 -9.69 -56.07 -37.13
C PRO A 738 -10.18 -56.08 -38.62
N VAL A 739 -9.82 -55.06 -39.42
CA VAL A 739 -9.23 -55.12 -40.81
C VAL A 739 -9.60 -53.88 -41.65
N SER A 740 -8.67 -53.43 -42.50
CA SER A 740 -8.85 -52.38 -43.53
C SER A 740 -8.82 -52.98 -44.95
N PRO A 741 -9.37 -52.31 -45.99
CA PRO A 741 -8.48 -51.52 -46.85
C PRO A 741 -9.10 -50.27 -47.52
N THR A 742 -8.25 -49.53 -48.24
CA THR A 742 -8.55 -48.47 -49.23
C THR A 742 -8.74 -49.09 -50.65
N PRO A 743 -8.78 -48.38 -51.82
CA PRO A 743 -8.66 -46.94 -52.14
C PRO A 743 -9.64 -46.41 -53.25
N VAL A 744 -9.33 -45.23 -53.85
CA VAL A 744 -9.49 -44.82 -55.28
C VAL A 744 -10.41 -43.61 -55.65
N GLU A 745 -9.78 -42.63 -56.35
CA GLU A 745 -10.25 -41.61 -57.33
C GLU A 745 -11.16 -40.39 -57.01
N THR A 746 -11.38 -39.58 -58.06
CA THR A 746 -11.66 -38.12 -58.13
C THR A 746 -12.44 -37.80 -59.44
N PRO A 747 -12.63 -36.53 -59.87
CA PRO A 747 -13.46 -35.40 -59.39
C PRO A 747 -14.58 -35.12 -60.47
N PRO A 748 -14.95 -33.91 -60.96
CA PRO A 748 -14.96 -32.52 -60.43
C PRO A 748 -16.27 -31.70 -60.67
N HIS A 749 -16.30 -30.46 -60.14
CA HIS A 749 -16.79 -29.21 -60.78
C HIS A 749 -18.30 -28.77 -60.86
N ARG A 750 -18.45 -27.42 -60.68
CA ARG A 750 -19.41 -26.44 -61.27
C ARG A 750 -20.72 -26.01 -60.54
N ARG A 751 -20.56 -24.92 -59.76
CA ARG A 751 -21.23 -23.59 -59.89
C ARG A 751 -22.76 -23.48 -60.20
N ARG A 752 -23.49 -22.83 -59.26
CA ARG A 752 -24.60 -21.84 -59.42
C ARG A 752 -25.83 -22.26 -60.28
N ARG A 753 -27.08 -22.11 -59.82
CA ARG A 753 -27.77 -20.82 -59.58
C ARG A 753 -29.19 -21.02 -59.00
N ARG A 754 -29.68 -20.01 -58.25
CA ARG A 754 -31.09 -19.71 -57.85
C ARG A 754 -32.12 -19.91 -58.98
N GLN A 755 -33.43 -20.09 -58.75
CA GLN A 755 -34.27 -19.85 -57.54
C GLN A 755 -35.23 -21.09 -57.33
N THR A 756 -36.50 -21.13 -56.89
CA THR A 756 -37.60 -20.16 -56.61
C THR A 756 -38.70 -20.81 -55.72
N HIS A 757 -39.56 -19.99 -55.09
CA HIS A 757 -40.89 -20.27 -54.47
C HIS A 757 -41.03 -21.06 -53.14
N SER A 758 -41.91 -20.52 -52.27
CA SER A 758 -42.38 -21.04 -50.97
C SER A 758 -43.91 -21.21 -51.00
N PRO A 759 -44.52 -21.91 -50.01
CA PRO A 759 -45.24 -21.26 -48.90
C PRO A 759 -44.62 -21.63 -47.52
N ALA A 760 -44.66 -20.86 -46.42
CA ALA A 760 -45.78 -20.26 -45.66
C ALA A 760 -46.64 -21.35 -44.95
N CYS A 761 -46.87 -21.37 -43.63
CA CYS A 761 -46.72 -20.38 -42.54
C CYS A 761 -46.42 -21.02 -41.15
N PHE A 762 -45.99 -20.19 -40.17
CA PHE A 762 -46.10 -20.21 -38.67
C PHE A 762 -46.52 -21.49 -37.89
N HIS A 763 -46.15 -21.75 -36.62
CA HIS A 763 -45.30 -21.13 -35.56
C HIS A 763 -44.54 -22.31 -34.86
N ASP A 764 -43.63 -22.22 -33.89
CA ASP A 764 -43.48 -21.35 -32.71
C ASP A 764 -42.00 -21.28 -32.27
N GLU A 765 -41.55 -20.17 -31.68
CA GLU A 765 -40.22 -20.01 -31.07
C GLU A 765 -40.38 -19.57 -29.61
N ASN A 766 -40.35 -20.53 -28.68
CA ASN A 766 -40.40 -20.28 -27.24
C ASN A 766 -39.47 -21.21 -26.45
N GLN A 767 -38.16 -20.96 -26.55
CA GLN A 767 -37.18 -21.41 -25.56
C GLN A 767 -36.07 -20.36 -25.40
N PRO A 768 -35.79 -19.85 -24.19
CA PRO A 768 -34.66 -18.96 -23.96
C PRO A 768 -33.34 -19.70 -24.19
N PRO A 769 -32.25 -18.99 -24.58
CA PRO A 769 -30.96 -19.63 -24.81
C PRO A 769 -30.41 -20.21 -23.50
N VAL A 770 -30.50 -21.53 -23.35
CA VAL A 770 -30.02 -22.26 -22.17
C VAL A 770 -28.58 -21.86 -21.88
N THR A 771 -28.35 -21.25 -20.72
CA THR A 771 -27.01 -20.97 -20.22
C THR A 771 -26.24 -22.29 -20.14
N LYS A 772 -25.15 -22.39 -20.91
CA LYS A 772 -24.29 -23.58 -20.88
C LYS A 772 -23.58 -23.64 -19.54
N LYS A 773 -24.25 -24.25 -18.55
CA LYS A 773 -23.58 -24.82 -17.37
C LYS A 773 -22.38 -25.60 -17.88
N LEU A 774 -21.21 -25.28 -17.36
CA LEU A 774 -20.00 -26.04 -17.60
C LEU A 774 -20.17 -27.38 -16.87
N CYS A 775 -20.73 -28.36 -17.57
CA CYS A 775 -20.61 -29.76 -17.16
C CYS A 775 -19.12 -30.11 -17.25
N LEU A 776 -18.52 -30.37 -16.09
CA LEU A 776 -17.14 -30.79 -15.96
C LEU A 776 -17.17 -32.28 -15.61
N ASP A 777 -16.51 -33.10 -16.42
CA ASP A 777 -16.56 -34.57 -16.29
C ASP A 777 -15.79 -35.09 -15.04
N SER A 778 -15.17 -34.19 -14.27
CA SER A 778 -14.36 -34.47 -13.07
C SER A 778 -14.11 -33.18 -12.27
N SER A 779 -13.70 -33.32 -11.00
CA SER A 779 -13.42 -32.19 -10.09
C SER A 779 -12.18 -31.39 -10.51
N PRO A 780 -12.27 -30.05 -10.69
CA PRO A 780 -11.11 -29.21 -11.01
C PRO A 780 -10.00 -29.19 -9.96
N LEU A 781 -10.27 -29.66 -8.73
CA LEU A 781 -9.27 -29.79 -7.66
C LEU A 781 -8.34 -30.99 -7.86
N GLU A 782 -8.71 -31.95 -8.71
CA GLU A 782 -7.96 -33.18 -9.00
C GLU A 782 -7.34 -33.18 -10.41
N TRP A 783 -7.58 -32.13 -11.20
CA TRP A 783 -7.12 -32.05 -12.59
C TRP A 783 -5.59 -31.94 -12.68
N SER A 784 -4.99 -32.80 -13.49
CA SER A 784 -3.59 -32.60 -13.88
C SER A 784 -3.47 -31.37 -14.79
N VAL A 785 -2.27 -30.82 -14.92
CA VAL A 785 -2.00 -29.73 -15.87
C VAL A 785 -2.38 -30.10 -17.31
N ALA A 786 -2.30 -31.37 -17.69
CA ALA A 786 -2.72 -31.81 -19.02
C ALA A 786 -4.25 -31.68 -19.20
N ASP A 787 -5.03 -31.87 -18.14
CA ASP A 787 -6.49 -31.77 -18.14
C ASP A 787 -6.95 -30.30 -18.09
N VAL A 788 -6.30 -29.47 -17.25
CA VAL A 788 -6.45 -28.01 -17.25
C VAL A 788 -6.17 -27.44 -18.65
N VAL A 789 -5.08 -27.86 -19.30
CA VAL A 789 -4.74 -27.44 -20.67
C VAL A 789 -5.72 -28.01 -21.71
N ARG A 790 -6.31 -29.18 -21.48
CA ARG A 790 -7.38 -29.73 -22.35
C ARG A 790 -8.65 -28.89 -22.25
N PHE A 791 -9.06 -28.53 -21.03
CA PHE A 791 -10.22 -27.68 -20.77
C PHE A 791 -10.05 -26.27 -21.34
N ILE A 792 -8.91 -25.61 -21.12
CA ILE A 792 -8.64 -24.26 -21.68
C ILE A 792 -8.66 -24.28 -23.22
N ARG A 793 -8.37 -25.42 -23.89
CA ARG A 793 -8.52 -25.55 -25.36
C ARG A 793 -9.98 -25.65 -25.84
N THR A 794 -10.93 -25.92 -24.97
CA THR A 794 -12.37 -25.96 -25.30
C THR A 794 -13.10 -24.64 -25.04
N THR A 795 -12.44 -23.67 -24.40
CA THR A 795 -12.98 -22.33 -24.14
C THR A 795 -12.43 -21.29 -25.11
N ASP A 796 -12.97 -20.07 -25.05
CA ASP A 796 -12.46 -18.89 -25.76
C ASP A 796 -10.98 -18.56 -25.41
N CYS A 797 -10.54 -18.96 -24.22
CA CYS A 797 -9.16 -18.87 -23.74
C CYS A 797 -8.17 -19.83 -24.45
N ALA A 798 -8.58 -20.61 -25.45
CA ALA A 798 -7.74 -21.55 -26.19
C ALA A 798 -6.34 -21.03 -26.64
N PRO A 799 -6.13 -19.75 -27.02
CA PRO A 799 -4.79 -19.22 -27.31
C PRO A 799 -3.82 -19.28 -26.12
N LEU A 800 -4.33 -19.19 -24.87
CA LEU A 800 -3.54 -19.21 -23.64
C LEU A 800 -3.09 -20.62 -23.24
N ALA A 801 -3.76 -21.66 -23.75
CA ALA A 801 -3.45 -23.06 -23.42
C ALA A 801 -2.01 -23.50 -23.78
N ARG A 802 -1.36 -22.80 -24.73
CA ARG A 802 0.07 -23.02 -25.02
C ARG A 802 0.99 -22.40 -23.96
N ILE A 803 0.61 -21.26 -23.41
CA ILE A 803 1.41 -20.54 -22.40
C ILE A 803 1.47 -21.36 -21.10
N PHE A 804 0.35 -21.95 -20.68
CA PHE A 804 0.32 -22.85 -19.52
C PHE A 804 1.17 -24.12 -19.75
N PHE A 805 1.05 -24.75 -20.92
CA PHE A 805 1.82 -25.96 -21.25
C PHE A 805 3.34 -25.71 -21.33
N ASP A 806 3.76 -24.54 -21.85
CA ASP A 806 5.18 -24.17 -21.98
C ASP A 806 5.83 -23.68 -20.66
N GLN A 807 5.05 -23.31 -19.63
CA GLN A 807 5.56 -22.74 -18.38
C GLN A 807 5.69 -23.75 -17.22
N VAL A 808 4.83 -24.77 -17.16
CA VAL A 808 4.80 -25.75 -16.06
C VAL A 808 6.08 -26.59 -15.87
N PRO A 809 6.87 -26.96 -16.91
CA PRO A 809 8.09 -27.77 -16.75
C PRO A 809 9.26 -27.12 -15.97
N LYS A 810 9.00 -26.10 -15.12
CA LYS A 810 9.98 -25.29 -14.39
C LYS A 810 9.59 -24.97 -12.94
N MET A 811 8.59 -25.66 -12.38
CA MET A 811 8.17 -25.53 -10.97
C MET A 811 8.10 -26.89 -10.25
N ALA A 812 8.93 -27.84 -10.68
CA ALA A 812 9.31 -29.01 -9.92
C ALA A 812 10.84 -29.06 -9.84
N PHE A 813 11.39 -29.42 -8.67
CA PHE A 813 12.82 -29.38 -8.32
C PHE A 813 13.47 -27.97 -8.24
N SER A 814 13.07 -27.22 -7.21
CA SER A 814 14.00 -26.41 -6.39
C SER A 814 13.39 -26.16 -5.00
#